data_AF-A0AAV1J367-F1
#
_entry.id   AF-A0AAV1J367-F1
#
_cell.length_a   1.000
_cell.length_b   1.000
_cell.length_c   1.000
_cell.angle_alpha   90.00
_cell.angle_beta   90.00
_cell.angle_gamma   90.00
#
_symmetry.space_group_name_H-M   'P 1'
#
loop_
_entity.id
_entity.type
_entity.pdbx_description
1 polymer ?
#
loop_
_entity_poly.entity_id
_entity_poly.type
_entity_poly.pdbx_seq_one_letter_code
_entity_poly.pdbx_strand_id
1 'polypeptide(L)'
;MTIERNSQTLDIVQISKSLSWILRHGVQREGLEISDEGYVSLSTLLRHKKFRKYNFNDIKRVVDSNDKQRFKLRLNPSTSLWEIKANQGHSIKSVKNSELIPIIQDKYPLVIHGTYLRNWDNIKIQGLSHMSRNHIHFAKGLPNDPNIKSGIRRDAQVLIYINLKKALQGGIKFFESENGVILTEGDANGFLKPEYFLRAVKFENNIIVPHPNTTSKVRQDGPSKQINSSSADLKINVSGFPPYTRIDDLKNTFSSYGQVNVKIYKRQAVITFANKDDVEHALSQSNKLTLYGSFLTLKPHSTAPAHEKAKPHFARSKHEHKILEPQKIDLSGDVYKQLDNILDVIRLTQQEVINISMLYLDLETALQTYWPGCRAVPFGSITTGLGIKGSDADCFVEIPNAIGSPDFTYVFKAKRILQQYPDIFTDILTIPNANTPIVKFFHTPTGTNCDLSFKTLLGTRNSQLIAFLLHADPRLIPTAVLIKYWAKVHDLSGTGKMSNYALTMLFIFYLQQVSILPSVEWLQKNSSEWIVDHWNTGFLNEHSLLPKTENSMTIAEILGGFFKYYSDFNFDTLTICPLTGSTIPKKLFQDVESLPDLLNRYKENVKNDIVKPMNLKTAVCIQDPFELCHNVGCMIGNKLSKDIKAYLKFAAAAFKDEESPQDFLRTILLKAPPVPSKENMLYRSTIYSKELNEIVDEEWKNIVQSVISLIFEDICHAKLEKVVSDATQPTKKGGDKKAPIKKDEERYFFTLTKAVWKRKRFTKLYAHMRGTFLEKQIKITHEIINIDKEMHNLRIQLAIIPTKIKSVSVNIKYIDGNMTDFQEFGKMFNSMFKQWFLILMRPYLPKNNTNVAKDDSQEHNIINKDSKKTHLGNSENDLLLAVQNCSLSEGPD
;
A
#
# COMPACT_ATOMS: atom_id res chain seq x y z
N MET A 1 -27.50 -20.69 -11.51
CA MET A 1 -26.86 -20.42 -12.82
C MET A 1 -25.34 -20.20 -12.77
N THR A 2 -24.76 -19.54 -11.75
CA THR A 2 -23.30 -19.25 -11.73
C THR A 2 -22.42 -20.44 -11.33
N ILE A 3 -22.95 -21.40 -10.55
CA ILE A 3 -22.21 -22.60 -10.10
C ILE A 3 -22.10 -23.65 -11.23
N GLU A 4 -23.15 -23.82 -12.05
CA GLU A 4 -23.14 -24.73 -13.20
C GLU A 4 -22.23 -24.23 -14.36
N ARG A 5 -22.16 -22.91 -14.59
CA ARG A 5 -21.29 -22.32 -15.62
C ARG A 5 -19.80 -22.55 -15.35
N ASN A 6 -19.37 -22.58 -14.08
CA ASN A 6 -17.97 -22.83 -13.73
C ASN A 6 -17.57 -24.31 -13.88
N SER A 7 -18.49 -25.25 -13.65
CA SER A 7 -18.27 -26.69 -13.85
C SER A 7 -18.08 -27.03 -15.34
N GLN A 8 -18.97 -26.50 -16.20
CA GLN A 8 -18.95 -26.77 -17.65
C GLN A 8 -17.72 -26.21 -18.37
N THR A 9 -17.17 -25.08 -17.90
CA THR A 9 -15.98 -24.45 -18.51
C THR A 9 -14.71 -25.28 -18.26
N LEU A 10 -14.63 -26.00 -17.14
CA LEU A 10 -13.47 -26.79 -16.77
C LEU A 10 -13.32 -28.06 -17.64
N ASP A 11 -14.45 -28.69 -18.03
CA ASP A 11 -14.47 -29.92 -18.83
C ASP A 11 -14.05 -29.70 -20.30
N ILE A 12 -14.47 -28.59 -20.92
CA ILE A 12 -14.11 -28.23 -22.31
C ILE A 12 -12.59 -28.11 -22.48
N VAL A 13 -11.91 -27.51 -21.50
CA VAL A 13 -10.45 -27.34 -21.53
C VAL A 13 -9.71 -28.68 -21.43
N GLN A 14 -10.23 -29.64 -20.66
CA GLN A 14 -9.64 -30.97 -20.52
C GLN A 14 -9.77 -31.79 -21.82
N ILE A 15 -10.93 -31.75 -22.47
CA ILE A 15 -11.16 -32.43 -23.75
C ILE A 15 -10.22 -31.88 -24.83
N SER A 16 -10.13 -30.54 -24.94
CA SER A 16 -9.29 -29.86 -25.94
C SER A 16 -7.80 -30.18 -25.81
N LYS A 17 -7.28 -30.29 -24.57
CA LYS A 17 -5.89 -30.70 -24.32
C LYS A 17 -5.65 -32.16 -24.71
N SER A 18 -6.58 -33.04 -24.39
CA SER A 18 -6.48 -34.48 -24.68
C SER A 18 -6.53 -34.75 -26.20
N LEU A 19 -7.44 -34.07 -26.92
CA LEU A 19 -7.54 -34.14 -28.38
C LEU A 19 -6.26 -33.64 -29.06
N SER A 20 -5.71 -32.52 -28.59
CA SER A 20 -4.47 -31.94 -29.15
C SER A 20 -3.29 -32.91 -29.04
N TRP A 21 -3.19 -33.65 -27.94
CA TRP A 21 -2.09 -34.59 -27.74
C TRP A 21 -2.28 -35.88 -28.55
N ILE A 22 -3.47 -36.49 -28.53
CA ILE A 22 -3.74 -37.74 -29.27
C ILE A 22 -3.56 -37.52 -30.77
N LEU A 23 -4.25 -36.53 -31.35
CA LEU A 23 -4.28 -36.35 -32.81
C LEU A 23 -2.93 -35.89 -33.40
N ARG A 24 -2.04 -35.30 -32.61
CA ARG A 24 -0.74 -34.79 -33.10
C ARG A 24 0.44 -35.71 -32.83
N HIS A 25 0.38 -36.50 -31.76
CA HIS A 25 1.51 -37.26 -31.23
C HIS A 25 1.14 -38.67 -30.75
N GLY A 26 -0.05 -38.83 -30.16
CA GLY A 26 -0.41 -40.03 -29.39
C GLY A 26 -1.06 -41.16 -30.17
N VAL A 27 -1.52 -40.93 -31.41
CA VAL A 27 -2.28 -41.89 -32.23
C VAL A 27 -1.66 -43.29 -32.23
N GLN A 28 -0.40 -43.43 -32.66
CA GLN A 28 0.28 -44.72 -32.78
C GLN A 28 0.52 -45.37 -31.40
N ARG A 29 0.85 -44.56 -30.40
CA ARG A 29 1.12 -45.02 -29.02
C ARG A 29 -0.14 -45.51 -28.30
N GLU A 30 -1.30 -44.98 -28.64
CA GLU A 30 -2.59 -45.33 -28.05
C GLU A 30 -3.37 -46.34 -28.92
N GLY A 31 -2.75 -46.90 -29.96
CA GLY A 31 -3.35 -47.95 -30.80
C GLY A 31 -4.51 -47.46 -31.66
N LEU A 32 -4.52 -46.18 -32.04
CA LEU A 32 -5.52 -45.61 -32.95
C LEU A 32 -4.96 -45.57 -34.36
N GLU A 33 -5.81 -45.83 -35.35
CA GLU A 33 -5.46 -45.66 -36.76
C GLU A 33 -5.70 -44.21 -37.19
N ILE A 34 -4.81 -43.69 -38.03
CA ILE A 34 -4.91 -42.37 -38.65
C ILE A 34 -4.73 -42.52 -40.15
N SER A 35 -5.58 -41.85 -40.92
CA SER A 35 -5.45 -41.81 -42.37
C SER A 35 -4.25 -40.97 -42.82
N ASP A 36 -3.86 -41.12 -44.09
CA ASP A 36 -2.81 -40.30 -44.72
C ASP A 36 -3.16 -38.80 -44.74
N GLU A 37 -4.44 -38.45 -44.61
CA GLU A 37 -4.95 -37.08 -44.48
C GLU A 37 -5.02 -36.58 -43.02
N GLY A 38 -4.61 -37.42 -42.06
CA GLY A 38 -4.54 -37.07 -40.65
C GLY A 38 -5.84 -37.25 -39.85
N TYR A 39 -6.85 -37.93 -40.41
CA TYR A 39 -8.14 -38.15 -39.76
C TYR A 39 -8.19 -39.43 -38.93
N VAL A 40 -8.87 -39.35 -37.78
CA VAL A 40 -9.14 -40.48 -36.88
C VAL A 40 -10.66 -40.65 -36.74
N SER A 41 -11.15 -41.89 -36.81
CA SER A 41 -12.57 -42.20 -36.62
C SER A 41 -13.05 -41.78 -35.24
N LEU A 42 -14.12 -40.98 -35.20
CA LEU A 42 -14.65 -40.44 -33.95
C LEU A 42 -15.27 -41.52 -33.07
N SER A 43 -15.88 -42.56 -33.67
CA SER A 43 -16.48 -43.67 -32.91
C SER A 43 -15.40 -44.47 -32.18
N THR A 44 -14.25 -44.71 -32.81
CA THR A 44 -13.10 -45.37 -32.20
C THR A 44 -12.45 -44.48 -31.14
N LEU A 45 -12.34 -43.18 -31.39
CA LEU A 45 -11.84 -42.21 -30.42
C LEU A 45 -12.71 -42.16 -29.15
N LEU A 46 -14.03 -42.12 -29.28
CA LEU A 46 -14.95 -42.11 -28.14
C LEU A 46 -14.95 -43.41 -27.34
N ARG A 47 -14.61 -44.56 -27.95
CA ARG A 47 -14.40 -45.81 -27.19
C ARG A 47 -13.08 -45.86 -26.42
N HIS A 48 -12.15 -44.97 -26.73
CA HIS A 48 -10.85 -44.93 -26.07
C HIS A 48 -10.98 -44.53 -24.59
N LYS A 49 -10.16 -45.15 -23.71
CA LYS A 49 -10.19 -44.94 -22.24
C LYS A 49 -10.18 -43.46 -21.81
N LYS A 50 -9.53 -42.59 -22.59
CA LYS A 50 -9.42 -41.14 -22.33
C LYS A 50 -10.67 -40.34 -22.74
N PHE A 51 -11.53 -40.88 -23.60
CA PHE A 51 -12.69 -40.17 -24.15
C PHE A 51 -14.04 -40.87 -23.95
N ARG A 52 -14.08 -42.09 -23.40
CA ARG A 52 -15.33 -42.83 -23.12
C ARG A 52 -16.36 -42.13 -22.23
N LYS A 53 -15.93 -41.11 -21.50
CA LYS A 53 -16.79 -40.28 -20.65
C LYS A 53 -17.45 -39.11 -21.40
N TYR A 54 -17.14 -38.94 -22.68
CA TYR A 54 -17.64 -37.86 -23.53
C TYR A 54 -18.45 -38.44 -24.70
N ASN A 55 -19.35 -37.63 -25.25
CA ASN A 55 -20.18 -37.99 -26.40
C ASN A 55 -19.87 -37.08 -27.61
N PHE A 56 -20.55 -37.36 -28.73
CA PHE A 56 -20.41 -36.58 -29.96
C PHE A 56 -20.61 -35.07 -29.75
N ASN A 57 -21.63 -34.67 -28.99
CA ASN A 57 -21.95 -33.27 -28.75
C ASN A 57 -20.88 -32.56 -27.91
N ASP A 58 -20.18 -33.28 -27.04
CA ASP A 58 -19.04 -32.73 -26.29
C ASP A 58 -17.86 -32.43 -27.22
N ILE A 59 -17.56 -33.34 -28.15
CA ILE A 59 -16.49 -33.15 -29.13
C ILE A 59 -16.86 -32.05 -30.11
N LYS A 60 -18.09 -32.04 -30.62
CA LYS A 60 -18.60 -30.99 -31.51
C LYS A 60 -18.52 -29.62 -30.83
N ARG A 61 -18.95 -29.50 -29.57
CA ARG A 61 -18.79 -28.26 -28.79
C ARG A 61 -17.33 -27.83 -28.68
N VAL A 62 -16.38 -28.74 -28.48
CA VAL A 62 -14.95 -28.41 -28.40
C VAL A 62 -14.36 -27.97 -29.74
N VAL A 63 -14.89 -28.47 -30.85
CA VAL A 63 -14.53 -28.04 -32.20
C VAL A 63 -15.08 -26.63 -32.45
N ASP A 64 -16.38 -26.41 -32.17
CA ASP A 64 -17.08 -25.15 -32.43
C ASP A 64 -16.61 -24.00 -31.52
N SER A 65 -16.33 -24.28 -30.25
CA SER A 65 -15.86 -23.29 -29.25
C SER A 65 -14.34 -23.07 -29.25
N ASN A 66 -13.59 -23.66 -30.18
CA ASN A 66 -12.14 -23.50 -30.22
C ASN A 66 -11.75 -22.17 -30.88
N ASP A 67 -11.41 -21.17 -30.06
CA ASP A 67 -10.90 -19.86 -30.52
C ASP A 67 -9.75 -19.95 -31.55
N LYS A 68 -9.01 -21.07 -31.55
CA LYS A 68 -7.82 -21.29 -32.38
C LYS A 68 -8.05 -22.26 -33.54
N GLN A 69 -9.30 -22.68 -33.79
CA GLN A 69 -9.68 -23.57 -34.90
C GLN A 69 -8.74 -24.78 -35.02
N ARG A 70 -8.49 -25.46 -33.90
CA ARG A 70 -7.42 -26.48 -33.79
C ARG A 70 -7.79 -27.83 -34.39
N PHE A 71 -9.08 -28.09 -34.58
CA PHE A 71 -9.62 -29.38 -34.96
C PHE A 71 -10.63 -29.18 -36.10
N LYS A 72 -10.71 -30.14 -37.00
CA LYS A 72 -11.72 -30.18 -38.07
C LYS A 72 -12.44 -31.52 -37.98
N LEU A 73 -13.75 -31.44 -37.89
CA LEU A 73 -14.65 -32.58 -37.87
C LEU A 73 -15.31 -32.69 -39.24
N ARG A 74 -15.29 -33.88 -39.85
CA ARG A 74 -15.99 -34.12 -41.13
C ARG A 74 -16.68 -35.48 -41.13
N LEU A 75 -17.62 -35.64 -42.06
CA LEU A 75 -18.17 -36.93 -42.41
C LEU A 75 -17.26 -37.55 -43.47
N ASN A 76 -16.77 -38.76 -43.24
CA ASN A 76 -15.94 -39.47 -44.20
C ASN A 76 -16.79 -39.81 -45.45
N PRO A 77 -16.40 -39.37 -46.67
CA PRO A 77 -17.23 -39.54 -47.86
C PRO A 77 -17.50 -40.99 -48.27
N SER A 78 -16.62 -41.93 -47.90
CA SER A 78 -16.71 -43.34 -48.29
C SER A 78 -17.41 -44.22 -47.26
N THR A 79 -17.34 -43.85 -45.98
CA THR A 79 -17.91 -44.66 -44.88
C THR A 79 -19.10 -44.01 -44.19
N SER A 80 -19.40 -42.74 -44.48
CA SER A 80 -20.44 -41.94 -43.83
C SER A 80 -20.31 -41.87 -42.30
N LEU A 81 -19.11 -42.09 -41.77
CA LEU A 81 -18.80 -42.00 -40.35
C LEU A 81 -18.08 -40.70 -40.02
N TRP A 82 -18.34 -40.15 -38.83
CA TRP A 82 -17.66 -38.95 -38.36
C TRP A 82 -16.20 -39.22 -38.04
N GLU A 83 -15.32 -38.33 -38.52
CA GLU A 83 -13.89 -38.36 -38.27
C GLU A 83 -13.35 -36.98 -37.92
N ILE A 84 -12.30 -36.95 -37.10
CA ILE A 84 -11.69 -35.73 -36.56
C ILE A 84 -10.19 -35.71 -36.86
N LYS A 85 -9.68 -34.55 -37.29
CA LYS A 85 -8.24 -34.29 -37.41
C LYS A 85 -7.81 -33.06 -36.62
N ALA A 86 -6.52 -32.99 -36.30
CA ALA A 86 -5.90 -31.73 -35.91
C ALA A 86 -5.54 -30.93 -37.17
N ASN A 87 -5.76 -29.62 -37.16
CA ASN A 87 -5.48 -28.80 -38.33
C ASN A 87 -3.98 -28.53 -38.53
N GLN A 88 -3.15 -28.69 -37.50
CA GLN A 88 -1.72 -28.35 -37.52
C GLN A 88 -0.92 -29.16 -36.49
N GLY A 89 0.40 -29.25 -36.72
CA GLY A 89 1.39 -29.67 -35.72
C GLY A 89 1.63 -31.17 -35.57
N HIS A 90 1.36 -31.97 -36.61
CA HIS A 90 1.63 -33.41 -36.61
C HIS A 90 3.15 -33.69 -36.52
N SER A 91 3.52 -34.68 -35.72
CA SER A 91 4.86 -35.29 -35.74
C SER A 91 4.87 -36.68 -36.40
N ILE A 92 3.78 -37.02 -37.11
CA ILE A 92 3.54 -38.34 -37.70
C ILE A 92 3.97 -38.28 -39.18
N LYS A 93 5.01 -39.03 -39.55
CA LYS A 93 5.65 -38.96 -40.88
C LYS A 93 4.74 -39.39 -42.04
N SER A 94 3.71 -40.20 -41.78
CA SER A 94 2.79 -40.73 -42.81
C SER A 94 1.69 -39.76 -43.23
N VAL A 95 1.49 -38.65 -42.53
CA VAL A 95 0.43 -37.67 -42.86
C VAL A 95 0.93 -36.67 -43.90
N LYS A 96 0.33 -36.67 -45.10
CA LYS A 96 0.65 -35.74 -46.18
C LYS A 96 -0.16 -34.43 -46.02
N ASN A 97 0.51 -33.28 -45.98
CA ASN A 97 -0.12 -31.97 -45.89
C ASN A 97 -0.63 -31.51 -47.28
N SER A 98 -1.76 -32.03 -47.74
CA SER A 98 -2.28 -31.83 -49.10
C SER A 98 -2.94 -30.46 -49.38
N GLU A 99 -3.01 -29.55 -48.40
CA GLU A 99 -3.80 -28.29 -48.48
C GLU A 99 -2.93 -27.02 -48.25
N LEU A 100 -1.67 -27.04 -48.70
CA LEU A 100 -0.74 -25.91 -48.54
C LEU A 100 -0.63 -25.07 -49.82
N ILE A 101 -0.94 -23.77 -49.73
CA ILE A 101 -0.87 -22.82 -50.86
C ILE A 101 0.53 -22.20 -50.90
N PRO A 102 1.29 -22.32 -52.00
CA PRO A 102 2.61 -21.70 -52.12
C PRO A 102 2.57 -20.17 -52.04
N ILE A 103 3.47 -19.57 -51.26
CA ILE A 103 3.68 -18.13 -51.18
C ILE A 103 4.81 -17.76 -52.13
N ILE A 104 4.46 -17.23 -53.31
CA ILE A 104 5.41 -16.87 -54.38
C ILE A 104 5.81 -15.38 -54.39
N GLN A 105 5.11 -14.54 -53.64
CA GLN A 105 5.38 -13.10 -53.54
C GLN A 105 5.15 -12.60 -52.10
N ASP A 106 5.88 -11.54 -51.72
CA ASP A 106 5.80 -10.94 -50.39
C ASP A 106 4.51 -10.10 -50.24
N LYS A 107 3.38 -10.79 -50.09
CA LYS A 107 2.04 -10.19 -49.96
C LYS A 107 1.62 -9.93 -48.51
N TYR A 108 2.45 -10.29 -47.52
CA TYR A 108 2.09 -10.16 -46.11
C TYR A 108 2.92 -9.06 -45.44
N PRO A 109 2.27 -8.06 -44.82
CA PRO A 109 2.98 -6.96 -44.17
C PRO A 109 3.78 -7.42 -42.95
N LEU A 110 3.46 -8.60 -42.39
CA LEU A 110 4.10 -9.11 -41.20
C LEU A 110 4.15 -10.65 -41.15
N VAL A 111 5.34 -11.20 -40.87
CA VAL A 111 5.56 -12.63 -40.62
C VAL A 111 6.41 -12.78 -39.35
N ILE A 112 5.85 -13.36 -38.30
CA ILE A 112 6.52 -13.45 -36.98
C ILE A 112 6.53 -14.85 -36.39
N HIS A 113 7.60 -15.18 -35.67
CA HIS A 113 7.72 -16.38 -34.84
C HIS A 113 7.82 -16.01 -33.36
N GLY A 114 7.05 -16.69 -32.51
CA GLY A 114 7.11 -16.49 -31.05
C GLY A 114 7.82 -17.63 -30.32
N THR A 115 8.82 -17.29 -29.52
CA THR A 115 9.61 -18.23 -28.71
C THR A 115 9.82 -17.71 -27.27
N TYR A 116 10.42 -18.52 -26.40
CA TYR A 116 10.79 -18.12 -25.04
C TYR A 116 12.19 -17.54 -24.99
N LEU A 117 12.46 -16.67 -24.01
CA LEU A 117 13.74 -15.96 -23.92
C LEU A 117 14.92 -16.92 -23.74
N ARG A 118 14.74 -18.00 -22.98
CA ARG A 118 15.77 -19.05 -22.80
C ARG A 118 16.23 -19.72 -24.10
N ASN A 119 15.42 -19.68 -25.16
CA ASN A 119 15.77 -20.29 -26.45
C ASN A 119 16.47 -19.30 -27.38
N TRP A 120 16.45 -17.99 -27.06
CA TRP A 120 16.95 -16.94 -27.94
C TRP A 120 18.46 -17.06 -28.19
N ASP A 121 19.23 -17.37 -27.14
CA ASP A 121 20.70 -17.45 -27.28
C ASP A 121 21.15 -18.52 -28.26
N ASN A 122 20.34 -19.58 -28.44
CA ASN A 122 20.59 -20.59 -29.45
C ASN A 122 20.06 -20.14 -30.82
N ILE A 123 18.81 -19.65 -30.88
CA ILE A 123 18.16 -19.21 -32.14
C ILE A 123 18.91 -18.06 -32.83
N LYS A 124 19.53 -17.15 -32.08
CA LYS A 124 20.32 -16.04 -32.66
C LYS A 124 21.59 -16.51 -33.38
N ILE A 125 22.07 -17.71 -33.06
CA ILE A 125 23.28 -18.32 -33.64
C ILE A 125 22.88 -19.28 -34.78
N GLN A 126 22.01 -20.25 -34.49
CA GLN A 126 21.69 -21.33 -35.45
C GLN A 126 20.50 -21.03 -36.38
N GLY A 127 19.68 -20.02 -36.07
CA GLY A 127 18.41 -19.77 -36.74
C GLY A 127 17.23 -20.54 -36.14
N LEU A 128 16.07 -20.46 -36.79
CA LEU A 128 14.87 -21.19 -36.39
C LEU A 128 14.89 -22.59 -37.01
N SER A 129 14.59 -23.62 -36.23
CA SER A 129 14.54 -25.02 -36.70
C SER A 129 13.12 -25.56 -36.63
N HIS A 130 12.72 -26.39 -37.61
CA HIS A 130 11.47 -27.17 -37.49
C HIS A 130 11.58 -28.30 -36.44
N MET A 131 12.79 -28.61 -35.95
CA MET A 131 13.07 -29.69 -35.00
C MET A 131 12.46 -31.02 -35.48
N SER A 132 11.67 -31.71 -34.65
CA SER A 132 11.01 -32.97 -35.00
C SER A 132 9.71 -32.80 -35.82
N ARG A 133 9.37 -31.58 -36.24
CA ARG A 133 8.17 -31.29 -37.06
C ARG A 133 8.57 -31.11 -38.51
N ASN A 134 7.59 -31.13 -39.42
CA ASN A 134 7.86 -30.93 -40.85
C ASN A 134 8.06 -29.45 -41.23
N HIS A 135 7.59 -28.49 -40.43
CA HIS A 135 7.62 -27.06 -40.78
C HIS A 135 7.88 -26.14 -39.57
N ILE A 136 8.53 -25.00 -39.80
CA ILE A 136 8.57 -23.85 -38.90
C ILE A 136 7.28 -23.05 -39.11
N HIS A 137 6.65 -22.62 -38.01
CA HIS A 137 5.35 -21.95 -38.03
C HIS A 137 5.49 -20.47 -37.71
N PHE A 138 4.77 -19.63 -38.45
CA PHE A 138 4.73 -18.18 -38.28
C PHE A 138 3.29 -17.66 -38.24
N ALA A 139 3.10 -16.54 -37.55
CA ALA A 139 1.84 -15.81 -37.53
C ALA A 139 1.91 -14.56 -38.42
N LYS A 140 0.75 -14.14 -38.93
CA LYS A 140 0.58 -12.96 -39.80
C LYS A 140 0.35 -11.65 -39.02
N GLY A 141 0.44 -11.69 -37.69
CA GLY A 141 0.14 -10.58 -36.79
C GLY A 141 0.54 -10.89 -35.35
N LEU A 142 0.45 -9.90 -34.46
CA LEU A 142 0.93 -10.00 -33.08
C LEU A 142 0.08 -10.97 -32.22
N PRO A 143 0.63 -11.54 -31.13
CA PRO A 143 -0.10 -12.49 -30.27
C PRO A 143 -1.43 -12.01 -29.67
N ASN A 144 -1.66 -10.69 -29.64
CA ASN A 144 -2.84 -10.05 -29.04
C ASN A 144 -3.82 -9.49 -30.09
N ASP A 145 -3.55 -9.71 -31.38
CA ASP A 145 -4.46 -9.29 -32.44
C ASP A 145 -5.68 -10.23 -32.48
N PRO A 146 -6.92 -9.74 -32.29
CA PRO A 146 -8.13 -10.56 -32.28
C PRO A 146 -8.41 -11.25 -33.62
N ASN A 147 -7.83 -10.77 -34.73
CA ASN A 147 -7.98 -11.35 -36.06
C ASN A 147 -6.99 -12.51 -36.34
N ILE A 148 -5.99 -12.72 -35.47
CA ILE A 148 -4.92 -13.70 -35.65
C ILE A 148 -5.11 -14.87 -34.68
N LYS A 149 -5.85 -15.88 -35.14
CA LYS A 149 -6.28 -17.01 -34.30
C LYS A 149 -5.21 -18.11 -34.12
N SER A 150 -4.16 -18.17 -34.94
CA SER A 150 -3.19 -19.28 -34.94
C SER A 150 -1.76 -18.86 -35.34
N GLY A 151 -0.76 -19.66 -34.96
CA GLY A 151 0.64 -19.47 -35.36
C GLY A 151 1.60 -18.95 -34.28
N ILE A 152 1.09 -18.35 -33.18
CA ILE A 152 1.94 -17.83 -32.10
C ILE A 152 1.42 -18.15 -30.69
N ARG A 153 2.35 -18.39 -29.76
CA ARG A 153 2.04 -18.65 -28.34
C ARG A 153 1.78 -17.34 -27.61
N ARG A 154 0.72 -17.28 -26.79
CA ARG A 154 0.32 -16.06 -26.05
C ARG A 154 1.32 -15.67 -24.96
N ASP A 155 2.09 -16.64 -24.48
CA ASP A 155 3.15 -16.51 -23.49
C ASP A 155 4.56 -16.46 -24.11
N ALA A 156 4.66 -16.25 -25.43
CA ALA A 156 5.95 -16.05 -26.07
C ALA A 156 6.64 -14.81 -25.49
N GLN A 157 7.91 -14.95 -25.11
CA GLN A 157 8.70 -13.87 -24.50
C GLN A 157 9.57 -13.14 -25.52
N VAL A 158 9.79 -13.74 -26.70
CA VAL A 158 10.57 -13.18 -27.79
C VAL A 158 9.79 -13.35 -29.09
N LEU A 159 9.64 -12.26 -29.86
CA LEU A 159 9.08 -12.25 -31.20
C LEU A 159 10.20 -12.03 -32.21
N ILE A 160 10.30 -12.91 -33.21
CA ILE A 160 11.28 -12.85 -34.29
C ILE A 160 10.53 -12.48 -35.57
N TYR A 161 10.90 -11.36 -36.17
CA TYR A 161 10.30 -10.82 -37.39
C TYR A 161 11.10 -11.31 -38.58
N ILE A 162 10.42 -11.88 -39.59
CA ILE A 162 11.08 -12.50 -40.75
C ILE A 162 11.01 -11.56 -41.95
N ASN A 163 12.14 -11.43 -42.65
CA ASN A 163 12.22 -10.77 -43.95
C ASN A 163 11.78 -11.76 -45.04
N LEU A 164 10.46 -11.83 -45.28
CA LEU A 164 9.88 -12.81 -46.21
C LEU A 164 10.41 -12.62 -47.63
N LYS A 165 10.50 -11.38 -48.13
CA LYS A 165 11.08 -11.07 -49.45
C LYS A 165 12.50 -11.61 -49.61
N LYS A 166 13.38 -11.35 -48.63
CA LYS A 166 14.77 -11.82 -48.66
C LYS A 166 14.86 -13.34 -48.61
N ALA A 167 14.00 -14.00 -47.83
CA ALA A 167 13.98 -15.46 -47.72
C ALA A 167 13.49 -16.15 -49.02
N LEU A 168 12.46 -15.59 -49.67
CA LEU A 168 11.96 -16.08 -50.96
C LEU A 168 13.01 -15.91 -52.07
N GLN A 169 13.70 -14.77 -52.12
CA GLN A 169 14.81 -14.53 -53.06
C GLN A 169 16.01 -15.46 -52.79
N GLY A 170 16.21 -15.86 -51.53
CA GLY A 170 17.21 -16.86 -51.12
C GLY A 170 16.80 -18.32 -51.41
N GLY A 171 15.68 -18.55 -52.08
CA GLY A 171 15.22 -19.88 -52.48
C GLY A 171 14.45 -20.66 -51.40
N ILE A 172 14.15 -20.05 -50.24
CA ILE A 172 13.38 -20.70 -49.18
C ILE A 172 11.89 -20.69 -49.54
N LYS A 173 11.26 -21.86 -49.58
CA LYS A 173 9.83 -22.00 -49.90
C LYS A 173 8.96 -21.72 -48.67
N PHE A 174 7.95 -20.88 -48.85
CA PHE A 174 6.93 -20.62 -47.84
C PHE A 174 5.56 -21.03 -48.36
N PHE A 175 4.69 -21.45 -47.44
CA PHE A 175 3.33 -21.89 -47.72
C PHE A 175 2.34 -21.26 -46.73
N GLU A 176 1.11 -21.02 -47.18
CA GLU A 176 -0.01 -20.67 -46.32
C GLU A 176 -0.95 -21.87 -46.19
N SER A 177 -1.42 -22.11 -44.97
CA SER A 177 -2.43 -23.13 -44.67
C SER A 177 -3.83 -22.54 -44.62
N GLU A 178 -4.88 -23.37 -44.69
CA GLU A 178 -6.29 -22.95 -44.63
C GLU A 178 -6.63 -22.04 -43.43
N ASN A 179 -5.95 -22.20 -42.29
CA ASN A 179 -6.16 -21.38 -41.09
C ASN A 179 -5.25 -20.14 -41.00
N GLY A 180 -4.61 -19.76 -42.11
CA GLY A 180 -3.79 -18.54 -42.23
C GLY A 180 -2.44 -18.60 -41.52
N VAL A 181 -1.96 -19.79 -41.14
CA VAL A 181 -0.60 -19.95 -40.59
C VAL A 181 0.38 -20.05 -41.74
N ILE A 182 1.47 -19.29 -41.65
CA ILE A 182 2.57 -19.32 -42.61
C ILE A 182 3.58 -20.40 -42.17
N LEU A 183 4.03 -21.20 -43.12
CA LEU A 183 4.86 -22.39 -42.90
C LEU A 183 6.07 -22.36 -43.83
N THR A 184 7.21 -22.84 -43.37
CA THR A 184 8.37 -23.16 -44.22
C THR A 184 9.03 -24.44 -43.75
N GLU A 185 9.56 -25.22 -44.68
CA GLU A 185 10.42 -26.36 -44.40
C GLU A 185 11.84 -25.91 -44.00
N GLY A 186 12.19 -24.64 -44.21
CA GLY A 186 13.56 -24.14 -44.00
C GLY A 186 14.48 -24.46 -45.18
N ASP A 187 15.78 -24.38 -44.95
CA ASP A 187 16.81 -24.81 -45.91
C ASP A 187 16.92 -26.34 -45.99
N ALA A 188 17.89 -26.85 -46.75
CA ALA A 188 18.12 -28.30 -46.91
C ALA A 188 18.36 -29.04 -45.57
N ASN A 189 18.70 -28.33 -44.49
CA ASN A 189 18.92 -28.87 -43.15
C ASN A 189 17.76 -28.57 -42.19
N GLY A 190 16.69 -27.93 -42.66
CA GLY A 190 15.51 -27.64 -41.85
C GLY A 190 15.56 -26.34 -41.05
N PHE A 191 16.45 -25.42 -41.41
CA PHE A 191 16.67 -24.16 -40.69
C PHE A 191 16.27 -22.94 -41.50
N LEU A 192 15.74 -21.92 -40.82
CA LEU A 192 15.66 -20.55 -41.31
C LEU A 192 16.75 -19.73 -40.61
N LYS A 193 17.81 -19.41 -41.35
CA LYS A 193 19.02 -18.75 -40.82
C LYS A 193 18.74 -17.33 -40.30
N PRO A 194 19.53 -16.83 -39.33
CA PRO A 194 19.34 -15.49 -38.75
C PRO A 194 19.42 -14.35 -39.76
N GLU A 195 20.12 -14.53 -40.88
CA GLU A 195 20.23 -13.54 -41.96
C GLU A 195 18.89 -13.14 -42.60
N TYR A 196 17.85 -13.97 -42.42
CA TYR A 196 16.48 -13.70 -42.85
C TYR A 196 15.62 -13.07 -41.74
N PHE A 197 16.19 -12.75 -40.57
CA PHE A 197 15.48 -12.06 -39.50
C PHE A 197 15.61 -10.55 -39.69
N LEU A 198 14.48 -9.83 -39.70
CA LEU A 198 14.44 -8.36 -39.67
C LEU A 198 14.90 -7.83 -38.31
N ARG A 199 14.38 -8.45 -37.24
CA ARG A 199 14.70 -8.14 -35.84
C ARG A 199 14.11 -9.21 -34.93
N ALA A 200 14.66 -9.33 -33.72
CA ALA A 200 14.01 -10.02 -32.63
C ALA A 200 13.77 -9.04 -31.48
N VAL A 201 12.62 -9.14 -30.81
CA VAL A 201 12.26 -8.28 -29.69
C VAL A 201 11.73 -9.10 -28.53
N LYS A 202 12.01 -8.67 -27.29
CA LYS A 202 11.33 -9.24 -26.11
C LYS A 202 9.86 -8.77 -26.09
N PHE A 203 8.92 -9.71 -26.12
CA PHE A 203 7.48 -9.42 -26.26
C PHE A 203 6.93 -8.52 -25.14
N GLU A 204 7.37 -8.70 -23.90
CA GLU A 204 6.87 -7.94 -22.75
C GLU A 204 7.33 -6.46 -22.74
N ASN A 205 8.44 -6.13 -23.42
CA ASN A 205 9.09 -4.80 -23.28
C ASN A 205 9.57 -4.19 -24.61
N ASN A 206 9.29 -4.82 -25.77
CA ASN A 206 9.76 -4.44 -27.11
C ASN A 206 11.27 -4.15 -27.27
N ILE A 207 12.11 -4.60 -26.33
CA ILE A 207 13.56 -4.45 -26.40
C ILE A 207 14.10 -5.29 -27.56
N ILE A 208 14.78 -4.65 -28.52
CA ILE A 208 15.49 -5.31 -29.61
C ILE A 208 16.60 -6.17 -29.01
N VAL A 209 16.56 -7.45 -29.30
CA VAL A 209 17.64 -8.36 -28.90
C VAL A 209 18.74 -8.25 -29.96
N PRO A 210 20.00 -7.97 -29.58
CA PRO A 210 21.05 -7.63 -30.54
C PRO A 210 21.20 -8.72 -31.61
N HIS A 211 21.12 -8.30 -32.88
CA HIS A 211 21.47 -9.15 -34.00
C HIS A 211 23.01 -9.18 -34.11
N PRO A 212 23.64 -10.32 -34.40
CA PRO A 212 25.10 -10.43 -34.52
C PRO A 212 25.78 -9.52 -35.58
N ASN A 213 25.04 -8.70 -36.35
CA ASN A 213 25.58 -7.99 -37.52
C ASN A 213 25.52 -6.44 -37.44
N THR A 214 25.33 -5.82 -36.27
CA THR A 214 25.31 -4.34 -36.16
C THR A 214 26.66 -3.81 -35.66
N THR A 215 27.55 -3.44 -36.59
CA THR A 215 28.88 -2.85 -36.33
C THR A 215 28.80 -1.31 -36.25
N SER A 216 29.31 -0.74 -35.15
CA SER A 216 29.52 0.71 -34.95
C SER A 216 30.82 1.19 -35.62
N LYS A 217 30.77 2.31 -36.35
CA LYS A 217 31.95 2.96 -36.94
C LYS A 217 32.79 3.68 -35.87
N VAL A 218 34.09 3.43 -35.97
CA VAL A 218 35.21 3.96 -35.18
C VAL A 218 35.48 5.45 -35.51
N ARG A 219 35.85 6.25 -34.50
CA ARG A 219 36.67 7.46 -34.66
C ARG A 219 37.83 7.41 -33.64
N GLN A 220 39.02 7.73 -34.14
CA GLN A 220 40.33 7.59 -33.51
C GLN A 220 40.77 8.81 -32.68
N ASP A 221 41.54 8.49 -31.63
CA ASP A 221 42.74 9.10 -31.02
C ASP A 221 42.80 10.53 -30.47
N GLY A 222 43.21 10.59 -29.19
CA GLY A 222 43.85 11.70 -28.46
C GLY A 222 44.14 11.28 -26.98
N PRO A 223 45.30 11.60 -26.37
CA PRO A 223 46.05 10.62 -25.57
C PRO A 223 45.87 10.62 -24.04
N SER A 224 46.12 9.41 -23.52
CA SER A 224 46.41 8.89 -22.18
C SER A 224 46.78 9.84 -21.03
N LYS A 225 46.15 9.63 -19.86
CA LYS A 225 46.81 9.76 -18.53
C LYS A 225 46.51 8.53 -17.67
N GLN A 226 47.59 7.99 -17.09
CA GLN A 226 47.71 6.78 -16.29
C GLN A 226 46.89 6.80 -14.98
N ILE A 227 46.43 5.62 -14.54
CA ILE A 227 46.06 5.36 -13.15
C ILE A 227 46.83 4.11 -12.68
N ASN A 228 47.59 4.27 -11.59
CA ASN A 228 48.41 3.26 -10.94
C ASN A 228 47.59 2.20 -10.17
N SER A 229 48.16 0.99 -10.14
CA SER A 229 47.73 -0.22 -9.41
C SER A 229 48.21 -0.25 -7.94
N SER A 230 47.42 -0.83 -7.03
CA SER A 230 47.95 -1.47 -5.79
C SER A 230 46.98 -2.43 -5.06
N SER A 231 47.52 -3.59 -4.67
CA SER A 231 47.09 -4.59 -3.66
C SER A 231 45.89 -5.52 -3.95
N ALA A 232 46.16 -6.76 -4.38
CA ALA A 232 45.15 -7.83 -4.55
C ALA A 232 45.41 -9.02 -3.59
N ASP A 233 44.34 -9.38 -2.86
CA ASP A 233 44.29 -10.34 -1.75
C ASP A 233 44.29 -11.81 -2.26
N LEU A 234 44.96 -12.75 -1.56
CA LEU A 234 45.09 -14.18 -1.95
C LEU A 234 43.80 -15.00 -1.81
N LYS A 235 42.66 -14.32 -1.75
CA LYS A 235 41.35 -14.87 -1.41
C LYS A 235 40.30 -14.43 -2.40
N ILE A 236 39.34 -15.31 -2.64
CA ILE A 236 38.16 -15.01 -3.47
C ILE A 236 36.88 -15.45 -2.77
N ASN A 237 35.81 -14.69 -3.03
CA ASN A 237 34.45 -14.99 -2.61
C ASN A 237 33.72 -15.71 -3.74
N VAL A 238 33.19 -16.89 -3.45
CA VAL A 238 32.47 -17.76 -4.38
C VAL A 238 31.02 -17.86 -3.95
N SER A 239 30.09 -17.71 -4.89
CA SER A 239 28.64 -17.81 -4.66
C SER A 239 27.95 -18.47 -5.86
N GLY A 240 26.67 -18.80 -5.75
CA GLY A 240 25.92 -19.43 -6.86
C GLY A 240 25.95 -20.97 -6.88
N PHE A 241 26.69 -21.62 -5.96
CA PHE A 241 26.60 -23.07 -5.77
C PHE A 241 25.30 -23.49 -5.04
N PRO A 242 24.75 -24.69 -5.28
CA PRO A 242 23.53 -25.15 -4.61
C PRO A 242 23.70 -25.30 -3.09
N PRO A 243 22.62 -25.14 -2.30
CA PRO A 243 22.68 -25.12 -0.84
C PRO A 243 23.11 -26.45 -0.19
N TYR A 244 23.17 -27.54 -0.94
CA TYR A 244 23.62 -28.87 -0.48
C TYR A 244 25.08 -29.18 -0.85
N THR A 245 25.82 -28.21 -1.41
CA THR A 245 27.24 -28.35 -1.80
C THR A 245 28.12 -28.60 -0.57
N ARG A 246 28.99 -29.61 -0.61
CA ARG A 246 29.96 -29.90 0.47
C ARG A 246 31.28 -29.15 0.26
N ILE A 247 32.05 -29.03 1.34
CA ILE A 247 33.36 -28.36 1.32
C ILE A 247 34.32 -29.06 0.36
N ASP A 248 34.29 -30.40 0.31
CA ASP A 248 35.16 -31.20 -0.55
C ASP A 248 34.87 -30.97 -2.04
N ASP A 249 33.62 -30.71 -2.42
CA ASP A 249 33.22 -30.45 -3.81
C ASP A 249 33.82 -29.12 -4.32
N LEU A 250 33.80 -28.09 -3.47
CA LEU A 250 34.45 -26.81 -3.76
C LEU A 250 35.97 -26.93 -3.72
N LYS A 251 36.55 -27.69 -2.78
CA LYS A 251 37.99 -27.97 -2.80
C LYS A 251 38.38 -28.62 -4.12
N ASN A 252 37.74 -29.71 -4.51
CA ASN A 252 38.07 -30.43 -5.74
C ASN A 252 37.89 -29.56 -6.99
N THR A 253 36.88 -28.70 -7.02
CA THR A 253 36.62 -27.78 -8.14
C THR A 253 37.71 -26.72 -8.29
N PHE A 254 38.29 -26.26 -7.18
CA PHE A 254 39.30 -25.20 -7.20
C PHE A 254 40.75 -25.71 -7.05
N SER A 255 40.95 -26.97 -6.66
CA SER A 255 42.26 -27.63 -6.59
C SER A 255 42.96 -27.75 -7.95
N SER A 256 42.21 -27.72 -9.05
CA SER A 256 42.76 -27.69 -10.41
C SER A 256 43.49 -26.39 -10.75
N TYR A 257 43.19 -25.30 -10.04
CA TYR A 257 43.84 -24.00 -10.21
C TYR A 257 45.01 -23.80 -9.26
N GLY A 258 45.08 -24.53 -8.15
CA GLY A 258 46.14 -24.42 -7.15
C GLY A 258 45.78 -25.07 -5.83
N GLN A 259 46.70 -25.09 -4.86
CA GLN A 259 46.37 -25.62 -3.52
C GLN A 259 45.42 -24.66 -2.79
N VAL A 260 44.24 -25.14 -2.41
CA VAL A 260 43.17 -24.31 -1.86
C VAL A 260 42.69 -24.75 -0.47
N ASN A 261 42.34 -23.75 0.34
CA ASN A 261 41.58 -23.96 1.56
C ASN A 261 40.22 -23.26 1.47
N VAL A 262 39.16 -23.97 1.86
CA VAL A 262 37.76 -23.56 1.61
C VAL A 262 37.01 -23.42 2.92
N LYS A 263 36.37 -22.26 3.13
CA LYS A 263 35.44 -22.02 4.25
C LYS A 263 34.08 -21.62 3.70
N ILE A 264 33.02 -22.32 4.09
CA ILE A 264 31.64 -22.03 3.65
C ILE A 264 30.89 -21.26 4.73
N TYR A 265 30.21 -20.19 4.32
CA TYR A 265 29.28 -19.38 5.10
C TYR A 265 27.92 -19.29 4.39
N LYS A 266 26.99 -20.18 4.74
CA LYS A 266 25.66 -20.29 4.11
C LYS A 266 25.74 -20.56 2.59
N ARG A 267 25.43 -19.59 1.73
CA ARG A 267 25.46 -19.71 0.25
C ARG A 267 26.66 -19.00 -0.39
N GLN A 268 27.66 -18.67 0.43
CA GLN A 268 28.91 -18.06 0.00
C GLN A 268 30.06 -18.87 0.58
N ALA A 269 31.15 -19.00 -0.18
CA ALA A 269 32.37 -19.64 0.27
C ALA A 269 33.54 -18.70 0.06
N VAL A 270 34.50 -18.73 0.97
CA VAL A 270 35.78 -18.05 0.80
C VAL A 270 36.81 -19.11 0.45
N ILE A 271 37.47 -18.94 -0.69
CA ILE A 271 38.56 -19.82 -1.13
C ILE A 271 39.86 -19.04 -1.03
N THR A 272 40.81 -19.62 -0.31
CA THR A 272 42.16 -19.07 -0.14
C THR A 272 43.12 -19.91 -0.96
N PHE A 273 43.87 -19.25 -1.84
CA PHE A 273 44.91 -19.87 -2.68
C PHE A 273 46.28 -19.63 -2.06
N ALA A 274 47.24 -20.50 -2.37
CA ALA A 274 48.62 -20.33 -1.88
C ALA A 274 49.37 -19.19 -2.57
N ASN A 275 48.96 -18.83 -3.79
CA ASN A 275 49.69 -17.97 -4.72
C ASN A 275 48.71 -17.13 -5.57
N LYS A 276 49.20 -15.97 -6.02
CA LYS A 276 48.36 -14.90 -6.59
C LYS A 276 47.91 -15.19 -8.03
N ASP A 277 48.75 -15.84 -8.82
CA ASP A 277 48.45 -16.14 -10.22
C ASP A 277 47.23 -17.08 -10.32
N ASP A 278 47.10 -18.01 -9.37
CA ASP A 278 45.97 -18.94 -9.28
C ASP A 278 44.65 -18.23 -8.98
N VAL A 279 44.69 -17.13 -8.21
CA VAL A 279 43.53 -16.28 -7.90
C VAL A 279 43.04 -15.57 -9.16
N GLU A 280 43.95 -14.95 -9.92
CA GLU A 280 43.61 -14.24 -11.16
C GLU A 280 43.09 -15.22 -12.21
N HIS A 281 43.70 -16.40 -12.30
CA HIS A 281 43.24 -17.46 -13.21
C HIS A 281 41.84 -17.97 -12.83
N ALA A 282 41.57 -18.23 -11.55
CA ALA A 282 40.24 -18.64 -11.09
C ALA A 282 39.17 -17.55 -11.31
N LEU A 283 39.50 -16.27 -11.07
CA LEU A 283 38.58 -15.15 -11.30
C LEU A 283 38.20 -14.97 -12.77
N SER A 284 39.13 -15.26 -13.70
CA SER A 284 38.87 -15.19 -15.15
C SER A 284 37.79 -16.18 -15.65
N GLN A 285 37.47 -17.21 -14.84
CA GLN A 285 36.49 -18.25 -15.14
C GLN A 285 35.14 -18.03 -14.44
N SER A 286 34.90 -16.84 -13.88
CA SER A 286 33.64 -16.46 -13.24
C SER A 286 32.44 -16.66 -14.19
N ASN A 287 31.38 -17.32 -13.71
CA ASN A 287 30.18 -17.70 -14.45
C ASN A 287 30.40 -18.68 -15.63
N LYS A 288 31.58 -19.32 -15.73
CA LYS A 288 31.83 -20.47 -16.63
C LYS A 288 31.97 -21.78 -15.86
N LEU A 289 32.47 -21.71 -14.62
CA LEU A 289 32.53 -22.84 -13.70
C LEU A 289 31.13 -23.25 -13.25
N THR A 290 30.85 -24.54 -13.29
CA THR A 290 29.57 -25.11 -12.84
C THR A 290 29.81 -26.15 -11.76
N LEU A 291 28.96 -26.14 -10.74
CA LEU A 291 28.94 -27.17 -9.70
C LEU A 291 27.52 -27.68 -9.54
N TYR A 292 27.32 -28.99 -9.70
CA TYR A 292 25.98 -29.61 -9.75
C TYR A 292 25.02 -28.88 -10.71
N GLY A 293 25.52 -28.43 -11.87
CA GLY A 293 24.75 -27.73 -12.89
C GLY A 293 24.41 -26.27 -12.60
N SER A 294 24.88 -25.69 -11.49
CA SER A 294 24.72 -24.26 -11.18
C SER A 294 26.02 -23.49 -11.39
N PHE A 295 25.93 -22.30 -12.00
CA PHE A 295 27.10 -21.47 -12.29
C PHE A 295 27.63 -20.79 -11.03
N LEU A 296 28.95 -20.83 -10.87
CA LEU A 296 29.64 -20.18 -9.77
C LEU A 296 30.01 -18.75 -10.15
N THR A 297 29.65 -17.81 -9.28
CA THR A 297 30.06 -16.40 -9.36
C THR A 297 31.23 -16.17 -8.42
N LEU A 298 32.36 -15.79 -9.00
CA LEU A 298 33.63 -15.53 -8.33
C LEU A 298 33.89 -14.02 -8.26
N LYS A 299 34.26 -13.51 -7.07
CA LYS A 299 34.61 -12.10 -6.82
C LYS A 299 35.88 -11.99 -5.97
N PRO A 300 36.72 -10.96 -6.17
CA PRO A 300 37.87 -10.71 -5.29
C PRO A 300 37.44 -10.55 -3.82
N HIS A 301 38.22 -11.10 -2.89
CA HIS A 301 37.99 -10.87 -1.46
C HIS A 301 38.56 -9.50 -1.08
N SER A 302 37.75 -8.68 -0.41
CA SER A 302 38.17 -7.37 0.09
C SER A 302 37.97 -7.35 1.59
N THR A 303 39.05 -7.24 2.35
CA THR A 303 38.99 -7.05 3.80
C THR A 303 38.82 -5.57 4.12
N ALA A 304 37.58 -5.12 4.32
CA ALA A 304 37.27 -3.90 5.06
C ALA A 304 36.63 -4.26 6.42
N PRO A 305 36.80 -3.43 7.47
CA PRO A 305 36.69 -3.83 8.87
C PRO A 305 35.28 -4.26 9.27
N ALA A 306 35.21 -5.12 10.28
CA ALA A 306 33.99 -5.68 10.83
C ALA A 306 32.95 -4.60 11.21
N HIS A 307 31.85 -4.54 10.46
CA HIS A 307 30.60 -4.00 10.98
C HIS A 307 29.75 -5.16 11.51
N GLU A 308 29.52 -5.11 12.82
CA GLU A 308 28.56 -5.95 13.53
C GLU A 308 27.20 -5.96 12.80
N LYS A 309 26.56 -7.13 12.83
CA LYS A 309 25.24 -7.36 12.25
C LYS A 309 24.18 -6.48 12.93
N ALA A 310 23.95 -5.28 12.42
CA ALA A 310 22.65 -4.65 12.55
C ALA A 310 21.66 -5.41 11.64
N LYS A 311 20.50 -5.76 12.21
CA LYS A 311 19.30 -6.17 11.45
C LYS A 311 19.10 -5.21 10.28
N PRO A 312 18.56 -5.64 9.12
CA PRO A 312 18.42 -4.75 7.97
C PRO A 312 17.58 -3.54 8.36
N HIS A 313 18.27 -2.43 8.65
CA HIS A 313 17.68 -1.12 8.66
C HIS A 313 17.61 -0.77 7.18
N PHE A 314 16.44 -0.92 6.59
CA PHE A 314 16.13 -0.13 5.42
C PHE A 314 16.27 1.32 5.87
N ALA A 315 17.37 1.98 5.49
CA ALA A 315 17.33 3.42 5.38
C ALA A 315 16.27 3.68 4.31
N ARG A 316 15.05 4.05 4.75
CA ARG A 316 14.24 4.95 3.94
C ARG A 316 15.18 6.12 3.65
N SER A 317 15.52 6.40 2.40
CA SER A 317 16.12 7.67 2.05
C SER A 317 15.06 8.74 2.35
N LYS A 318 15.05 9.19 3.61
CA LYS A 318 14.41 10.43 3.98
C LYS A 318 15.34 11.53 3.46
N HIS A 319 15.26 11.83 2.17
CA HIS A 319 15.36 13.23 1.75
C HIS A 319 14.10 13.96 2.23
N GLU A 320 13.76 13.84 3.52
CA GLU A 320 12.73 14.65 4.14
C GLU A 320 13.39 16.00 4.37
N HIS A 321 13.08 16.96 3.51
CA HIS A 321 13.17 18.36 3.90
C HIS A 321 12.33 18.51 5.17
N LYS A 322 13.00 18.55 6.32
CA LYS A 322 12.36 18.85 7.59
C LYS A 322 11.80 20.26 7.47
N ILE A 323 10.49 20.36 7.60
CA ILE A 323 9.80 21.63 7.74
C ILE A 323 10.50 22.38 8.88
N LEU A 324 10.75 23.67 8.70
CA LEU A 324 11.29 24.46 9.78
C LEU A 324 10.30 24.46 10.94
N GLU A 325 10.78 24.07 12.12
CA GLU A 325 10.01 24.08 13.35
C GLU A 325 9.62 25.54 13.68
N PRO A 326 8.38 25.83 14.09
CA PRO A 326 7.95 27.21 14.34
C PRO A 326 8.79 27.94 15.38
N GLN A 327 9.43 27.20 16.31
CA GLN A 327 10.36 27.75 17.30
C GLN A 327 11.59 28.43 16.68
N LYS A 328 11.91 28.14 15.42
CA LYS A 328 13.06 28.68 14.70
C LYS A 328 12.69 29.86 13.79
N ILE A 329 11.42 30.25 13.76
CA ILE A 329 10.93 31.42 13.01
C ILE A 329 10.89 32.61 13.97
N ASP A 330 11.34 33.77 13.52
CA ASP A 330 11.13 35.02 14.25
C ASP A 330 9.63 35.38 14.23
N LEU A 331 8.95 35.13 15.35
CA LEU A 331 7.55 35.46 15.56
C LEU A 331 7.41 36.73 16.43
N SER A 332 8.33 37.68 16.32
CA SER A 332 8.26 38.98 16.99
C SER A 332 7.62 40.07 16.10
N GLY A 333 7.08 41.12 16.74
CA GLY A 333 6.42 42.22 16.06
C GLY A 333 4.94 41.97 15.80
N ASP A 334 4.34 42.76 14.91
CA ASP A 334 2.93 42.62 14.56
C ASP A 334 2.66 41.38 13.67
N VAL A 335 1.38 41.08 13.45
CA VAL A 335 0.94 39.92 12.67
C VAL A 335 1.46 39.94 11.24
N TYR A 336 1.64 41.12 10.63
CA TYR A 336 2.13 41.24 9.27
C TYR A 336 3.61 40.89 9.19
N LYS A 337 4.42 41.42 10.12
CA LYS A 337 5.83 41.06 10.22
C LYS A 337 6.03 39.57 10.51
N GLN A 338 5.21 39.01 11.41
CA GLN A 338 5.23 37.58 11.69
C GLN A 338 4.86 36.76 10.45
N LEU A 339 3.83 37.16 9.72
CA LEU A 339 3.41 36.51 8.49
C LEU A 339 4.53 36.54 7.45
N ASP A 340 5.16 37.69 7.21
CA ASP A 340 6.27 37.83 6.25
C ASP A 340 7.43 36.92 6.65
N ASN A 341 7.84 36.95 7.92
CA ASN A 341 8.89 36.07 8.44
C ASN A 341 8.55 34.57 8.27
N ILE A 342 7.28 34.18 8.46
CA ILE A 342 6.83 32.81 8.21
C ILE A 342 6.95 32.50 6.72
N LEU A 343 6.35 33.32 5.85
CA LEU A 343 6.27 33.08 4.41
C LEU A 343 7.65 33.03 3.76
N ASP A 344 8.57 33.92 4.13
CA ASP A 344 9.95 33.95 3.63
C ASP A 344 10.69 32.63 3.90
N VAL A 345 10.44 32.03 5.06
CA VAL A 345 11.09 30.79 5.43
C VAL A 345 10.42 29.58 4.79
N ILE A 346 9.07 29.53 4.75
CA ILE A 346 8.34 28.31 4.36
C ILE A 346 8.00 28.22 2.88
N ARG A 347 7.80 29.34 2.17
CA ARG A 347 7.32 29.34 0.78
C ARG A 347 8.47 29.05 -0.18
N LEU A 348 8.16 28.43 -1.32
CA LEU A 348 9.08 28.35 -2.44
C LEU A 348 9.20 29.72 -3.11
N THR A 349 10.43 30.16 -3.36
CA THR A 349 10.73 31.34 -4.16
C THR A 349 10.39 31.11 -5.62
N GLN A 350 10.18 32.19 -6.38
CA GLN A 350 9.92 32.09 -7.82
C GLN A 350 11.05 31.35 -8.56
N GLN A 351 12.31 31.58 -8.16
CA GLN A 351 13.46 30.90 -8.76
C GLN A 351 13.45 29.39 -8.46
N GLU A 352 13.12 28.98 -7.24
CA GLU A 352 12.97 27.55 -6.90
C GLU A 352 11.86 26.88 -7.73
N VAL A 353 10.72 27.56 -7.91
CA VAL A 353 9.62 27.06 -8.76
C VAL A 353 10.07 26.93 -10.22
N ILE A 354 10.78 27.93 -10.76
CA ILE A 354 11.35 27.87 -12.11
C ILE A 354 12.34 26.70 -12.24
N ASN A 355 13.22 26.50 -11.26
CA ASN A 355 14.19 25.39 -11.29
C ASN A 355 13.48 24.03 -11.31
N ILE A 356 12.36 23.89 -10.59
CA ILE A 356 11.56 22.65 -10.60
C ILE A 356 10.98 22.37 -11.99
N SER A 357 10.79 23.37 -12.86
CA SER A 357 10.30 23.13 -14.23
C SER A 357 11.20 22.19 -15.05
N MET A 358 12.50 22.16 -14.76
CA MET A 358 13.44 21.22 -15.38
C MET A 358 13.05 19.76 -15.14
N LEU A 359 12.48 19.45 -13.97
CA LEU A 359 11.98 18.11 -13.66
C LEU A 359 10.95 17.63 -14.68
N TYR A 360 9.99 18.47 -15.03
CA TYR A 360 8.94 18.09 -15.97
C TYR A 360 9.49 17.94 -17.40
N LEU A 361 10.47 18.76 -17.77
CA LEU A 361 11.14 18.66 -19.07
C LEU A 361 11.98 17.37 -19.19
N ASP A 362 12.76 17.05 -18.17
CA ASP A 362 13.56 15.82 -18.11
C ASP A 362 12.66 14.58 -18.11
N LEU A 363 11.57 14.65 -17.35
CA LEU A 363 10.55 13.61 -17.30
C LEU A 363 9.89 13.40 -18.67
N GLU A 364 9.46 14.47 -19.33
CA GLU A 364 8.89 14.40 -20.68
C GLU A 364 9.90 13.80 -21.65
N THR A 365 11.14 14.31 -21.66
CA THR A 365 12.22 13.82 -22.53
C THR A 365 12.47 12.31 -22.34
N ALA A 366 12.52 11.85 -21.10
CA ALA A 366 12.70 10.43 -20.81
C ALA A 366 11.52 9.58 -21.33
N LEU A 367 10.30 10.05 -21.13
CA LEU A 367 9.08 9.32 -21.48
C LEU A 367 8.80 9.33 -22.99
N GLN A 368 9.20 10.38 -23.72
CA GLN A 368 9.07 10.51 -25.18
C GLN A 368 9.67 9.33 -25.95
N THR A 369 10.73 8.71 -25.41
CA THR A 369 11.37 7.51 -25.99
C THR A 369 10.38 6.35 -26.16
N TYR A 370 9.41 6.23 -25.24
CA TYR A 370 8.46 5.12 -25.22
C TYR A 370 7.03 5.56 -25.58
N TRP A 371 6.68 6.81 -25.26
CA TRP A 371 5.41 7.43 -25.60
C TRP A 371 5.64 8.72 -26.40
N PRO A 372 5.94 8.62 -27.71
CA PRO A 372 6.14 9.80 -28.55
C PRO A 372 4.92 10.72 -28.52
N GLY A 373 5.17 12.00 -28.28
CA GLY A 373 4.16 13.04 -28.11
C GLY A 373 3.57 13.15 -26.70
N CYS A 374 4.02 12.35 -25.72
CA CYS A 374 3.54 12.50 -24.35
C CYS A 374 3.91 13.86 -23.75
N ARG A 375 3.06 14.38 -22.87
CA ARG A 375 3.29 15.66 -22.20
C ARG A 375 3.31 15.47 -20.68
N ALA A 376 4.33 16.02 -20.03
CA ALA A 376 4.39 16.09 -18.58
C ALA A 376 3.62 17.33 -18.11
N VAL A 377 2.42 17.13 -17.59
CA VAL A 377 1.53 18.20 -17.13
C VAL A 377 1.65 18.34 -15.61
N PRO A 378 2.25 19.43 -15.11
CA PRO A 378 2.42 19.63 -13.68
C PRO A 378 1.06 19.96 -13.03
N PHE A 379 0.85 19.48 -11.82
CA PHE A 379 -0.31 19.85 -10.99
C PHE A 379 0.06 19.86 -9.50
N GLY A 380 -0.93 20.00 -8.62
CA GLY A 380 -0.74 19.91 -7.19
C GLY A 380 -0.15 21.18 -6.57
N SER A 381 0.37 21.05 -5.35
CA SER A 381 0.55 22.22 -4.47
C SER A 381 1.57 23.25 -4.97
N ILE A 382 2.61 22.83 -5.70
CA ILE A 382 3.59 23.75 -6.27
C ILE A 382 2.95 24.60 -7.36
N THR A 383 2.16 23.98 -8.25
CA THR A 383 1.50 24.69 -9.36
C THR A 383 0.41 25.64 -8.91
N THR A 384 -0.24 25.38 -7.77
CA THR A 384 -1.30 26.24 -7.23
C THR A 384 -0.77 27.43 -6.42
N GLY A 385 0.55 27.55 -6.24
CA GLY A 385 1.15 28.56 -5.37
C GLY A 385 1.11 28.21 -3.88
N LEU A 386 0.59 27.04 -3.52
CA LEU A 386 0.51 26.53 -2.14
C LEU A 386 1.72 25.69 -1.72
N GLY A 387 2.74 25.63 -2.57
CA GLY A 387 3.97 24.87 -2.36
C GLY A 387 4.80 25.49 -1.24
N ILE A 388 5.06 24.71 -0.20
CA ILE A 388 6.05 25.04 0.83
C ILE A 388 7.34 24.26 0.57
N LYS A 389 8.48 24.72 1.09
CA LYS A 389 9.77 24.02 0.97
C LYS A 389 9.62 22.55 1.41
N GLY A 390 10.08 21.65 0.55
CA GLY A 390 9.89 20.21 0.72
C GLY A 390 8.52 19.66 0.32
N SER A 391 7.69 20.42 -0.41
CA SER A 391 6.51 19.86 -1.08
C SER A 391 6.93 18.97 -2.24
N ASP A 392 6.22 17.87 -2.43
CA ASP A 392 6.38 17.01 -3.59
C ASP A 392 5.88 17.75 -4.85
N ALA A 393 6.54 17.51 -5.98
CA ALA A 393 6.04 17.83 -7.31
C ALA A 393 5.01 16.77 -7.72
N ASP A 394 3.93 17.17 -8.38
CA ASP A 394 2.93 16.24 -8.90
C ASP A 394 2.85 16.40 -10.42
N CYS A 395 2.87 15.29 -11.15
CA CYS A 395 2.85 15.31 -12.61
C CYS A 395 1.86 14.28 -13.16
N PHE A 396 1.00 14.73 -14.07
CA PHE A 396 0.17 13.86 -14.90
C PHE A 396 0.85 13.72 -16.26
N VAL A 397 0.90 12.52 -16.82
CA VAL A 397 1.42 12.31 -18.18
C VAL A 397 0.26 12.10 -19.13
N GLU A 398 0.06 13.09 -20.00
CA GLU A 398 -0.85 12.98 -21.12
C GLU A 398 -0.17 12.18 -22.23
N ILE A 399 -0.81 11.12 -22.70
CA ILE A 399 -0.28 10.27 -23.79
C ILE A 399 -1.24 10.39 -24.97
N PRO A 400 -0.80 10.99 -26.10
CA PRO A 400 -1.64 11.10 -27.29
C PRO A 400 -2.06 9.72 -27.81
N ASN A 401 -3.31 9.63 -28.28
CA ASN A 401 -3.88 8.43 -28.89
C ASN A 401 -3.81 7.17 -28.00
N ALA A 402 -3.80 7.35 -26.67
CA ALA A 402 -3.85 6.22 -25.75
C ALA A 402 -5.13 5.39 -25.98
N ILE A 403 -4.96 4.12 -26.36
CA ILE A 403 -6.07 3.20 -26.57
C ILE A 403 -6.52 2.68 -25.19
N GLY A 404 -7.48 3.37 -24.58
CA GLY A 404 -8.07 3.03 -23.27
C GLY A 404 -7.46 3.79 -22.09
N SER A 405 -8.07 3.63 -20.90
CA SER A 405 -7.60 4.30 -19.69
C SER A 405 -6.28 3.68 -19.19
N PRO A 406 -5.27 4.49 -18.82
CA PRO A 406 -3.99 3.98 -18.35
C PRO A 406 -4.13 3.12 -17.10
N ASP A 407 -3.73 1.85 -17.21
CA ASP A 407 -3.77 0.88 -16.11
C ASP A 407 -2.44 0.86 -15.33
N PHE A 408 -2.33 -0.06 -14.35
CA PHE A 408 -1.11 -0.22 -13.55
C PHE A 408 0.14 -0.57 -14.38
N THR A 409 0.00 -0.98 -15.65
CA THR A 409 1.15 -1.29 -16.51
C THR A 409 1.91 -0.03 -16.91
N TYR A 410 1.25 1.13 -17.02
CA TYR A 410 1.89 2.42 -17.31
C TYR A 410 2.83 2.81 -16.17
N VAL A 411 2.42 2.61 -14.92
CA VAL A 411 3.23 2.85 -13.72
C VAL A 411 4.51 2.00 -13.74
N PHE A 412 4.41 0.71 -14.06
CA PHE A 412 5.61 -0.15 -14.15
C PHE A 412 6.50 0.18 -15.35
N LYS A 413 5.92 0.56 -16.49
CA LYS A 413 6.68 1.00 -17.68
C LYS A 413 7.45 2.29 -17.39
N ALA A 414 6.78 3.29 -16.83
CA ALA A 414 7.40 4.55 -16.42
C ALA A 414 8.57 4.30 -15.47
N LYS A 415 8.40 3.46 -14.43
CA LYS A 415 9.53 3.07 -13.57
C LYS A 415 10.72 2.54 -14.36
N ARG A 416 10.51 1.66 -15.33
CA ARG A 416 11.60 1.07 -16.14
C ARG A 416 12.26 2.08 -17.08
N ILE A 417 11.52 3.08 -17.54
CA ILE A 417 12.05 4.19 -18.34
C ILE A 417 12.91 5.08 -17.46
N LEU A 418 12.39 5.54 -16.32
CA LEU A 418 13.12 6.39 -15.39
C LEU A 418 14.41 5.72 -14.88
N GLN A 419 14.40 4.40 -14.67
CA GLN A 419 15.59 3.62 -14.30
C GLN A 419 16.73 3.62 -15.34
N GLN A 420 16.47 4.07 -16.58
CA GLN A 420 17.50 4.20 -17.62
C GLN A 420 18.30 5.50 -17.47
N TYR A 421 17.86 6.43 -16.64
CA TYR A 421 18.51 7.71 -16.38
C TYR A 421 18.88 7.84 -14.89
N PRO A 422 19.78 6.99 -14.36
CA PRO A 422 20.08 6.92 -12.92
C PRO A 422 20.69 8.20 -12.35
N ASP A 423 21.31 9.04 -13.18
CA ASP A 423 21.86 10.34 -12.75
C ASP A 423 20.78 11.42 -12.60
N ILE A 424 19.59 11.21 -13.20
CA ILE A 424 18.48 12.17 -13.23
C ILE A 424 17.37 11.72 -12.27
N PHE A 425 16.97 10.44 -12.32
CA PHE A 425 15.89 9.89 -11.50
C PHE A 425 16.41 8.81 -10.56
N THR A 426 16.21 9.02 -9.26
CA THR A 426 16.60 8.10 -8.19
C THR A 426 15.38 7.74 -7.31
N ASP A 427 15.54 6.82 -6.36
CA ASP A 427 14.50 6.44 -5.38
C ASP A 427 13.12 6.07 -5.98
N ILE A 428 13.13 5.38 -7.12
CA ILE A 428 11.92 5.09 -7.90
C ILE A 428 11.07 3.98 -7.25
N LEU A 429 9.88 4.36 -6.77
CA LEU A 429 8.89 3.50 -6.11
C LEU A 429 7.54 3.53 -6.84
N THR A 430 7.01 2.36 -7.19
CA THR A 430 5.68 2.22 -7.81
C THR A 430 4.60 1.94 -6.77
N ILE A 431 3.46 2.62 -6.86
CA ILE A 431 2.28 2.40 -6.04
C ILE A 431 1.07 2.09 -6.94
N PRO A 432 0.99 0.86 -7.50
CA PRO A 432 0.01 0.52 -8.54
C PRO A 432 -1.41 0.27 -8.02
N ASN A 433 -1.57 -0.07 -6.73
CA ASN A 433 -2.84 -0.51 -6.15
C ASN A 433 -3.59 0.61 -5.40
N ALA A 434 -3.12 1.86 -5.47
CA ALA A 434 -3.83 3.01 -4.92
C ALA A 434 -5.00 3.40 -5.84
N ASN A 435 -5.96 4.18 -5.32
CA ASN A 435 -7.08 4.71 -6.11
C ASN A 435 -6.60 5.47 -7.36
N THR A 436 -5.47 6.17 -7.23
CA THR A 436 -4.72 6.77 -8.33
C THR A 436 -3.34 6.12 -8.36
N PRO A 437 -3.08 5.19 -9.29
CA PRO A 437 -1.77 4.57 -9.45
C PRO A 437 -0.70 5.63 -9.75
N ILE A 438 0.43 5.57 -9.04
CA ILE A 438 1.52 6.54 -9.20
C ILE A 438 2.92 5.90 -9.19
N VAL A 439 3.89 6.59 -9.78
CA VAL A 439 5.33 6.36 -9.59
C VAL A 439 5.88 7.52 -8.76
N LYS A 440 6.41 7.23 -7.57
CA LYS A 440 7.21 8.18 -6.80
C LYS A 440 8.67 8.07 -7.23
N PHE A 441 9.37 9.19 -7.37
CA PHE A 441 10.82 9.21 -7.60
C PHE A 441 11.43 10.51 -7.05
N PHE A 442 12.74 10.54 -6.91
CA PHE A 442 13.51 11.73 -6.59
C PHE A 442 14.23 12.23 -7.85
N HIS A 443 14.06 13.52 -8.16
CA HIS A 443 14.73 14.18 -9.27
C HIS A 443 16.02 14.83 -8.77
N THR A 444 17.16 14.25 -9.13
CA THR A 444 18.49 14.64 -8.62
C THR A 444 18.85 16.09 -8.98
N PRO A 445 18.68 16.58 -10.22
CA PRO A 445 19.07 17.94 -10.60
C PRO A 445 18.35 19.04 -9.82
N THR A 446 17.07 18.84 -9.48
CA THR A 446 16.26 19.84 -8.75
C THR A 446 16.15 19.56 -7.25
N GLY A 447 16.64 18.40 -6.79
CA GLY A 447 16.50 17.98 -5.39
C GLY A 447 15.04 17.80 -4.95
N THR A 448 14.15 17.33 -5.84
CA THR A 448 12.69 17.35 -5.61
C THR A 448 12.10 15.95 -5.72
N ASN A 449 11.22 15.57 -4.78
CA ASN A 449 10.39 14.37 -4.91
C ASN A 449 9.26 14.63 -5.92
N CYS A 450 8.92 13.64 -6.74
CA CYS A 450 7.81 13.73 -7.69
C CYS A 450 6.89 12.52 -7.62
N ASP A 451 5.58 12.78 -7.63
CA ASP A 451 4.52 11.80 -7.81
C ASP A 451 3.99 11.87 -9.25
N LEU A 452 4.20 10.80 -10.01
CA LEU A 452 3.82 10.69 -11.40
C LEU A 452 2.56 9.84 -11.58
N SER A 453 1.52 10.38 -12.21
CA SER A 453 0.28 9.67 -12.53
C SER A 453 -0.01 9.61 -14.03
N PHE A 454 -0.74 8.56 -14.43
CA PHE A 454 -1.25 8.38 -15.79
C PHE A 454 -2.78 8.31 -15.82
N LYS A 455 -3.45 8.28 -14.66
CA LYS A 455 -4.85 7.83 -14.59
C LYS A 455 -5.83 8.83 -15.19
N THR A 456 -5.76 10.08 -14.74
CA THR A 456 -6.81 11.08 -15.00
C THR A 456 -6.29 12.51 -14.95
N LEU A 457 -6.87 13.36 -15.78
CA LEU A 457 -6.66 14.81 -15.79
C LEU A 457 -7.37 15.53 -14.62
N LEU A 458 -8.23 14.86 -13.86
CA LEU A 458 -9.00 15.48 -12.76
C LEU A 458 -8.11 16.25 -11.77
N GLY A 459 -6.95 15.69 -11.40
CA GLY A 459 -5.99 16.38 -10.51
C GLY A 459 -5.42 17.67 -11.11
N THR A 460 -5.21 17.69 -12.43
CA THR A 460 -4.78 18.89 -13.16
C THR A 460 -5.89 19.93 -13.20
N ARG A 461 -7.13 19.53 -13.53
CA ARG A 461 -8.29 20.43 -13.56
C ARG A 461 -8.58 21.02 -12.18
N ASN A 462 -8.54 20.21 -11.12
CA ASN A 462 -8.69 20.67 -9.74
C ASN A 462 -7.61 21.69 -9.36
N SER A 463 -6.36 21.45 -9.76
CA SER A 463 -5.26 22.39 -9.50
C SER A 463 -5.45 23.71 -10.25
N GLN A 464 -5.92 23.67 -11.51
CA GLN A 464 -6.26 24.87 -12.27
C GLN A 464 -7.38 25.68 -11.61
N LEU A 465 -8.43 25.01 -11.11
CA LEU A 465 -9.51 25.66 -10.37
C LEU A 465 -8.99 26.31 -9.08
N ILE A 466 -8.19 25.59 -8.28
CA ILE A 466 -7.59 26.13 -7.05
C ILE A 466 -6.71 27.35 -7.37
N ALA A 467 -5.84 27.24 -8.37
CA ALA A 467 -4.98 28.33 -8.77
C ALA A 467 -5.81 29.55 -9.19
N PHE A 468 -6.82 29.35 -10.03
CA PHE A 468 -7.72 30.42 -10.47
C PHE A 468 -8.41 31.11 -9.29
N LEU A 469 -9.04 30.34 -8.40
CA LEU A 469 -9.76 30.87 -7.24
C LEU A 469 -8.84 31.58 -6.25
N LEU A 470 -7.71 30.99 -5.86
CA LEU A 470 -6.84 31.58 -4.84
C LEU A 470 -6.01 32.76 -5.36
N HIS A 471 -5.85 32.91 -6.67
CA HIS A 471 -5.23 34.12 -7.26
C HIS A 471 -6.24 35.24 -7.54
N ALA A 472 -7.54 35.03 -7.27
CA ALA A 472 -8.55 36.07 -7.43
C ALA A 472 -8.40 37.22 -6.41
N ASP A 473 -7.75 36.95 -5.27
CA ASP A 473 -7.53 37.95 -4.23
C ASP A 473 -6.16 37.74 -3.55
N PRO A 474 -5.34 38.79 -3.39
CA PRO A 474 -3.97 38.68 -2.89
C PRO A 474 -3.86 38.16 -1.45
N ARG A 475 -4.94 38.22 -0.65
CA ARG A 475 -4.96 37.74 0.74
C ARG A 475 -4.99 36.21 0.83
N LEU A 476 -5.43 35.52 -0.23
CA LEU A 476 -5.83 34.11 -0.14
C LEU A 476 -4.66 33.14 -0.14
N ILE A 477 -3.67 33.32 -1.02
CA ILE A 477 -2.48 32.45 -1.07
C ILE A 477 -1.69 32.50 0.25
N PRO A 478 -1.34 33.69 0.81
CA PRO A 478 -0.71 33.79 2.13
C PRO A 478 -1.48 33.04 3.22
N THR A 479 -2.80 33.25 3.27
CA THR A 479 -3.67 32.62 4.28
C THR A 479 -3.71 31.10 4.11
N ALA A 480 -3.86 30.60 2.88
CA ALA A 480 -3.89 29.17 2.58
C ALA A 480 -2.57 28.48 2.93
N VAL A 481 -1.43 29.11 2.62
CA VAL A 481 -0.10 28.61 2.97
C VAL A 481 0.08 28.56 4.50
N LEU A 482 -0.40 29.57 5.23
CA LEU A 482 -0.34 29.60 6.69
C LEU A 482 -1.23 28.51 7.32
N ILE A 483 -2.46 28.31 6.83
CA ILE A 483 -3.34 27.21 7.26
C ILE A 483 -2.68 25.85 7.00
N LYS A 484 -2.07 25.68 5.82
CA LYS A 484 -1.33 24.45 5.46
C LYS A 484 -0.14 24.22 6.40
N TYR A 485 0.63 25.27 6.71
CA TYR A 485 1.76 25.20 7.63
C TYR A 485 1.31 24.83 9.05
N TRP A 486 0.29 25.52 9.58
CA TRP A 486 -0.34 25.21 10.86
C TRP A 486 -0.78 23.74 10.96
N ALA A 487 -1.49 23.24 9.95
CA ALA A 487 -1.94 21.84 9.93
C ALA A 487 -0.78 20.84 9.83
N LYS A 488 0.37 21.24 9.27
CA LYS A 488 1.56 20.40 9.18
C LYS A 488 2.35 20.38 10.49
N VAL A 489 2.47 21.54 11.15
CA VAL A 489 3.11 21.71 12.47
C VAL A 489 2.44 20.83 13.52
N HIS A 490 1.11 20.80 13.53
CA HIS A 490 0.32 20.03 14.50
C HIS A 490 0.04 18.59 14.06
N ASP A 491 0.70 18.14 13.00
CA ASP A 491 0.58 16.78 12.49
C ASP A 491 -0.89 16.40 12.18
N LEU A 492 -1.69 17.36 11.67
CA LEU A 492 -3.09 17.16 11.27
C LEU A 492 -3.21 16.76 9.79
N SER A 493 -2.22 17.13 8.98
CA SER A 493 -2.17 16.87 7.54
C SER A 493 -0.98 15.97 7.14
N GLY A 494 -1.11 15.25 6.03
CA GLY A 494 -0.05 14.40 5.48
C GLY A 494 -0.45 12.93 5.30
N THR A 495 0.55 12.04 5.15
CA THR A 495 0.33 10.61 4.87
C THR A 495 -0.47 9.93 6.00
N GLY A 496 -1.61 9.32 5.64
CA GLY A 496 -2.50 8.67 6.60
C GLY A 496 -3.33 9.63 7.46
N LYS A 497 -3.37 10.92 7.09
CA LYS A 497 -4.09 11.99 7.79
C LYS A 497 -4.96 12.78 6.82
N MET A 498 -5.37 14.00 7.17
CA MET A 498 -6.04 14.90 6.25
C MET A 498 -5.11 15.25 5.08
N SER A 499 -5.61 15.18 3.85
CA SER A 499 -4.84 15.62 2.69
C SER A 499 -4.77 17.15 2.65
N ASN A 500 -3.68 17.70 2.11
CA ASN A 500 -3.58 19.15 1.87
C ASN A 500 -4.68 19.63 0.92
N TYR A 501 -5.11 18.77 -0.01
CA TYR A 501 -6.23 19.04 -0.89
C TYR A 501 -7.56 19.19 -0.13
N ALA A 502 -7.86 18.28 0.81
CA ALA A 502 -9.05 18.39 1.65
C ALA A 502 -9.03 19.66 2.52
N LEU A 503 -7.87 20.02 3.07
CA LEU A 503 -7.69 21.27 3.81
C LEU A 503 -7.92 22.50 2.92
N THR A 504 -7.45 22.46 1.67
CA THR A 504 -7.67 23.53 0.69
C THR A 504 -9.16 23.64 0.33
N MET A 505 -9.88 22.53 0.20
CA MET A 505 -11.32 22.54 -0.05
C MET A 505 -12.12 23.11 1.13
N LEU A 506 -11.71 22.85 2.38
CA LEU A 506 -12.28 23.52 3.55
C LEU A 506 -12.06 25.04 3.46
N PHE A 507 -10.85 25.47 3.09
CA PHE A 507 -10.56 26.89 2.98
C PHE A 507 -11.38 27.56 1.86
N ILE A 508 -11.41 26.98 0.66
CA ILE A 508 -12.22 27.49 -0.46
C ILE A 508 -13.70 27.57 -0.08
N PHE A 509 -14.24 26.53 0.56
CA PHE A 509 -15.63 26.56 1.00
C PHE A 509 -15.90 27.67 2.01
N TYR A 510 -15.00 27.87 2.98
CA TYR A 510 -15.12 28.98 3.92
C TYR A 510 -15.11 30.35 3.21
N LEU A 511 -14.22 30.54 2.22
CA LEU A 511 -14.18 31.76 1.41
C LEU A 511 -15.48 32.00 0.62
N GLN A 512 -16.19 30.94 0.23
CA GLN A 512 -17.52 31.03 -0.36
C GLN A 512 -18.57 31.50 0.66
N GLN A 513 -18.44 31.13 1.94
CA GLN A 513 -19.37 31.56 2.99
C GLN A 513 -19.22 33.03 3.36
N VAL A 514 -18.02 33.60 3.20
CA VAL A 514 -17.74 35.01 3.47
C VAL A 514 -17.78 35.88 2.20
N SER A 515 -18.31 35.33 1.09
CA SER A 515 -18.49 36.02 -0.19
C SER A 515 -17.20 36.61 -0.77
N ILE A 516 -16.05 35.97 -0.51
CA ILE A 516 -14.79 36.29 -1.19
C ILE A 516 -14.70 35.56 -2.54
N LEU A 517 -15.18 34.31 -2.58
CA LEU A 517 -15.17 33.48 -3.79
C LEU A 517 -16.58 33.05 -4.19
N PRO A 518 -16.88 32.92 -5.50
CA PRO A 518 -18.13 32.32 -5.96
C PRO A 518 -18.15 30.80 -5.76
N SER A 519 -19.34 30.20 -5.88
CA SER A 519 -19.48 28.75 -5.99
C SER A 519 -18.83 28.23 -7.28
N VAL A 520 -18.40 26.97 -7.32
CA VAL A 520 -17.86 26.42 -8.57
C VAL A 520 -18.97 26.31 -9.62
N GLU A 521 -20.20 26.00 -9.23
CA GLU A 521 -21.35 26.01 -10.14
C GLU A 521 -21.54 27.36 -10.84
N TRP A 522 -21.35 28.47 -10.13
CA TRP A 522 -21.40 29.81 -10.74
C TRP A 522 -20.36 29.95 -11.85
N LEU A 523 -19.14 29.41 -11.66
CA LEU A 523 -18.09 29.40 -12.68
C LEU A 523 -18.44 28.48 -13.87
N GLN A 524 -19.27 27.45 -13.68
CA GLN A 524 -19.66 26.55 -14.76
C GLN A 524 -20.79 27.10 -15.63
N LYS A 525 -21.68 27.94 -15.07
CA LYS A 525 -22.86 28.48 -15.78
C LYS A 525 -22.55 29.19 -17.09
N ASN A 526 -21.43 29.91 -17.13
CA ASN A 526 -21.03 30.73 -18.29
C ASN A 526 -19.78 30.16 -19.01
N SER A 527 -19.49 28.87 -18.80
CA SER A 527 -18.38 28.16 -19.44
C SER A 527 -18.91 27.04 -20.31
N SER A 528 -18.22 26.75 -21.41
CA SER A 528 -18.43 25.49 -22.14
C SER A 528 -18.14 24.30 -21.22
N GLU A 529 -18.94 23.24 -21.32
CA GLU A 529 -18.67 22.00 -20.59
C GLU A 529 -17.35 21.38 -21.08
N TRP A 530 -16.55 20.88 -20.15
CA TRP A 530 -15.38 20.06 -20.44
C TRP A 530 -15.46 18.77 -19.65
N ILE A 531 -15.86 17.68 -20.30
CA ILE A 531 -16.04 16.39 -19.63
C ILE A 531 -14.70 15.65 -19.49
N VAL A 532 -14.34 15.32 -18.24
CA VAL A 532 -13.22 14.42 -17.89
C VAL A 532 -13.77 13.34 -16.97
N ASP A 533 -13.59 12.07 -17.31
CA ASP A 533 -14.09 10.92 -16.53
C ASP A 533 -15.56 11.04 -16.13
N HIS A 534 -16.42 11.49 -17.06
CA HIS A 534 -17.86 11.72 -16.87
C HIS A 534 -18.25 12.92 -15.98
N TRP A 535 -17.29 13.77 -15.61
CA TRP A 535 -17.51 14.97 -14.79
C TRP A 535 -17.26 16.25 -15.59
N ASN A 536 -18.13 17.25 -15.41
CA ASN A 536 -17.89 18.57 -15.98
C ASN A 536 -16.79 19.28 -15.19
N THR A 537 -15.65 19.47 -15.83
CA THR A 537 -14.50 20.22 -15.33
C THR A 537 -14.34 21.57 -16.01
N GLY A 538 -15.27 21.97 -16.87
CA GLY A 538 -15.30 23.29 -17.50
C GLY A 538 -15.66 24.36 -16.46
N PHE A 539 -14.93 25.47 -16.46
CA PHE A 539 -15.18 26.61 -15.59
C PHE A 539 -14.59 27.87 -16.22
N LEU A 540 -15.19 29.03 -15.90
CA LEU A 540 -14.70 30.35 -16.27
C LEU A 540 -13.25 30.55 -15.79
N ASN A 541 -12.34 30.87 -16.70
CA ASN A 541 -10.91 30.98 -16.42
C ASN A 541 -10.35 32.40 -16.60
N GLU A 542 -11.19 33.42 -16.54
CA GLU A 542 -10.82 34.83 -16.67
C GLU A 542 -11.14 35.62 -15.39
N HIS A 543 -10.11 36.17 -14.73
CA HIS A 543 -10.27 36.92 -13.47
C HIS A 543 -11.05 38.23 -13.64
N SER A 544 -10.99 38.85 -14.82
CA SER A 544 -11.73 40.08 -15.14
C SER A 544 -13.25 39.92 -15.07
N LEU A 545 -13.74 38.69 -15.24
CA LEU A 545 -15.16 38.35 -15.24
C LEU A 545 -15.67 37.89 -13.87
N LEU A 546 -14.79 37.78 -12.86
CA LEU A 546 -15.20 37.47 -11.50
C LEU A 546 -15.92 38.67 -10.85
N PRO A 547 -16.93 38.43 -10.00
CA PRO A 547 -17.50 39.48 -9.19
C PRO A 547 -16.43 40.04 -8.25
N LYS A 548 -16.28 41.36 -8.22
CA LYS A 548 -15.40 42.00 -7.24
C LYS A 548 -15.95 41.74 -5.85
N THR A 549 -15.10 41.26 -4.95
CA THR A 549 -15.50 41.07 -3.55
C THR A 549 -15.56 42.43 -2.84
N GLU A 550 -16.63 42.65 -2.09
CA GLU A 550 -16.77 43.78 -1.16
C GLU A 550 -16.19 43.46 0.23
N ASN A 551 -15.73 42.22 0.43
CA ASN A 551 -15.20 41.77 1.70
C ASN A 551 -13.83 42.41 1.96
N SER A 552 -13.72 43.13 3.07
CA SER A 552 -12.52 43.88 3.50
C SER A 552 -11.72 43.19 4.61
N MET A 553 -12.02 41.93 4.97
CA MET A 553 -11.33 41.22 6.04
C MET A 553 -9.82 41.13 5.78
N THR A 554 -9.03 41.42 6.80
CA THR A 554 -7.57 41.22 6.80
C THR A 554 -7.22 39.72 6.76
N ILE A 555 -5.96 39.40 6.44
CA ILE A 555 -5.45 38.00 6.48
C ILE A 555 -5.69 37.37 7.85
N ALA A 556 -5.46 38.12 8.94
CA ALA A 556 -5.69 37.66 10.30
C ALA A 556 -7.17 37.34 10.56
N GLU A 557 -8.09 38.19 10.09
CA GLU A 557 -9.53 37.97 10.22
C GLU A 557 -10.03 36.80 9.37
N ILE A 558 -9.50 36.62 8.15
CA ILE A 558 -9.83 35.46 7.30
C ILE A 558 -9.35 34.17 7.99
N LEU A 559 -8.14 34.17 8.56
CA LEU A 559 -7.57 33.03 9.26
C LEU A 559 -8.34 32.69 10.55
N GLY A 560 -8.58 33.69 11.40
CA GLY A 560 -9.34 33.55 12.64
C GLY A 560 -10.79 33.14 12.38
N GLY A 561 -11.40 33.74 11.36
CA GLY A 561 -12.74 33.41 10.88
C GLY A 561 -12.85 31.98 10.34
N PHE A 562 -11.82 31.48 9.63
CA PHE A 562 -11.75 30.08 9.20
C PHE A 562 -11.78 29.13 10.40
N PHE A 563 -10.97 29.38 11.43
CA PHE A 563 -10.96 28.55 12.63
C PHE A 563 -12.28 28.61 13.38
N LYS A 564 -12.86 29.80 13.55
CA LYS A 564 -14.16 30.01 14.19
C LYS A 564 -15.30 29.33 13.44
N TYR A 565 -15.29 29.39 12.10
CA TYR A 565 -16.32 28.75 11.30
C TYR A 565 -16.33 27.23 11.52
N TYR A 566 -15.16 26.61 11.47
CA TYR A 566 -15.06 25.15 11.60
C TYR A 566 -15.01 24.64 13.04
N SER A 567 -14.81 25.50 14.06
CA SER A 567 -14.89 25.11 15.46
C SER A 567 -16.30 24.64 15.86
N ASP A 568 -17.32 25.25 15.26
CA ASP A 568 -18.73 25.02 15.54
C ASP A 568 -19.46 24.27 14.40
N PHE A 569 -18.76 23.96 13.31
CA PHE A 569 -19.35 23.30 12.14
C PHE A 569 -19.83 21.86 12.45
N ASN A 570 -21.05 21.54 12.01
CA ASN A 570 -21.63 20.21 12.19
C ASN A 570 -21.15 19.21 11.12
N PHE A 571 -19.93 18.68 11.31
CA PHE A 571 -19.37 17.63 10.45
C PHE A 571 -20.12 16.30 10.49
N ASP A 572 -20.96 16.08 11.51
CA ASP A 572 -21.57 14.78 11.74
C ASP A 572 -22.74 14.57 10.78
N THR A 573 -23.55 15.61 10.53
CA THR A 573 -24.74 15.54 9.69
C THR A 573 -24.62 16.26 8.34
N LEU A 574 -23.64 17.17 8.17
CA LEU A 574 -23.50 17.97 6.96
C LEU A 574 -22.33 17.49 6.07
N THR A 575 -22.52 17.64 4.76
CA THR A 575 -21.48 17.53 3.74
C THR A 575 -21.13 18.94 3.26
N ILE A 576 -19.84 19.21 3.14
CA ILE A 576 -19.30 20.45 2.59
C ILE A 576 -19.25 20.33 1.06
N CYS A 577 -19.93 21.22 0.33
CA CYS A 577 -20.04 21.16 -1.13
C CYS A 577 -19.53 22.44 -1.80
N PRO A 578 -18.22 22.50 -2.16
CA PRO A 578 -17.65 23.63 -2.90
C PRO A 578 -18.31 23.86 -4.27
N LEU A 579 -18.91 22.81 -4.87
CA LEU A 579 -19.68 22.93 -6.10
C LEU A 579 -20.81 23.95 -5.94
N THR A 580 -21.68 23.74 -4.96
CA THR A 580 -22.85 24.59 -4.73
C THR A 580 -22.52 25.82 -3.90
N GLY A 581 -21.37 25.84 -3.21
CA GLY A 581 -21.03 26.87 -2.23
C GLY A 581 -21.86 26.77 -0.94
N SER A 582 -22.55 25.65 -0.72
CA SER A 582 -23.45 25.44 0.42
C SER A 582 -23.27 24.06 1.03
N THR A 583 -23.83 23.82 2.22
CA THR A 583 -23.82 22.49 2.84
C THR A 583 -25.02 21.66 2.41
N ILE A 584 -24.83 20.35 2.21
CA ILE A 584 -25.91 19.41 1.92
C ILE A 584 -26.00 18.38 3.05
N PRO A 585 -27.17 18.14 3.66
CA PRO A 585 -27.33 17.10 4.67
C PRO A 585 -26.96 15.71 4.14
N LYS A 586 -26.17 14.95 4.90
CA LYS A 586 -25.76 13.58 4.54
C LYS A 586 -26.95 12.65 4.26
N LYS A 587 -28.10 12.90 4.89
CA LYS A 587 -29.33 12.14 4.70
C LYS A 587 -29.86 12.24 3.25
N LEU A 588 -29.71 13.39 2.59
CA LEU A 588 -30.19 13.56 1.22
C LEU A 588 -29.41 12.71 0.22
N PHE A 589 -28.15 12.37 0.50
CA PHE A 589 -27.40 11.46 -0.36
C PHE A 589 -27.81 9.98 -0.21
N GLN A 590 -28.70 9.63 0.74
CA GLN A 590 -29.24 8.28 0.85
C GLN A 590 -30.26 7.97 -0.26
N ASP A 591 -30.95 9.00 -0.73
CA ASP A 591 -31.86 8.94 -1.87
C ASP A 591 -31.40 9.94 -2.93
N VAL A 592 -30.85 9.42 -4.03
CA VAL A 592 -30.26 10.22 -5.11
C VAL A 592 -31.27 11.19 -5.73
N GLU A 593 -32.56 10.84 -5.75
CA GLU A 593 -33.61 11.73 -6.26
C GLU A 593 -33.85 12.94 -5.38
N SER A 594 -33.59 12.81 -4.07
CA SER A 594 -33.78 13.89 -3.10
C SER A 594 -32.67 14.97 -3.15
N LEU A 595 -31.63 14.76 -3.95
CA LEU A 595 -30.55 15.73 -4.11
C LEU A 595 -30.98 16.93 -4.96
N PRO A 596 -30.38 18.12 -4.76
CA PRO A 596 -30.65 19.29 -5.61
C PRO A 596 -30.34 19.04 -7.09
N ASP A 597 -31.02 19.77 -7.99
CA ASP A 597 -30.82 19.66 -9.44
C ASP A 597 -29.41 20.06 -9.90
N LEU A 598 -28.73 20.91 -9.12
CA LEU A 598 -27.30 21.21 -9.34
C LEU A 598 -26.42 19.95 -9.30
N LEU A 599 -26.89 18.85 -8.70
CA LEU A 599 -26.20 17.56 -8.68
C LEU A 599 -26.71 16.57 -9.72
N ASN A 600 -27.48 16.99 -10.75
CA ASN A 600 -28.05 16.09 -11.75
C ASN A 600 -27.02 15.16 -12.41
N ARG A 601 -25.81 15.65 -12.72
CA ARG A 601 -24.73 14.81 -13.25
C ARG A 601 -24.30 13.72 -12.27
N TYR A 602 -24.22 14.03 -10.97
CA TYR A 602 -24.00 13.01 -9.94
C TYR A 602 -25.17 12.01 -9.91
N LYS A 603 -26.42 12.51 -9.98
CA LYS A 603 -27.61 11.65 -9.98
C LYS A 603 -27.58 10.66 -11.13
N GLU A 604 -27.35 11.14 -12.35
CA GLU A 604 -27.27 10.32 -13.56
C GLU A 604 -26.12 9.33 -13.51
N ASN A 605 -24.92 9.77 -13.13
CA ASN A 605 -23.75 8.88 -13.04
C ASN A 605 -23.95 7.75 -12.02
N VAL A 606 -24.66 8.00 -10.92
CA VAL A 606 -24.98 6.97 -9.92
C VAL A 606 -26.12 6.06 -10.38
N LYS A 607 -27.21 6.61 -10.94
CA LYS A 607 -28.36 5.82 -11.43
C LYS A 607 -27.99 4.88 -12.57
N ASN A 608 -27.08 5.33 -13.44
CA ASN A 608 -26.61 4.56 -14.59
C ASN A 608 -25.43 3.63 -14.25
N ASP A 609 -25.13 3.41 -12.96
CA ASP A 609 -24.02 2.56 -12.48
C ASP A 609 -22.63 2.91 -13.06
N ILE A 610 -22.43 4.17 -13.50
CA ILE A 610 -21.14 4.67 -14.00
C ILE A 610 -20.17 4.83 -12.82
N VAL A 611 -20.66 5.38 -11.70
CA VAL A 611 -19.88 5.59 -10.48
C VAL A 611 -20.62 5.08 -9.26
N LYS A 612 -19.87 4.76 -8.21
CA LYS A 612 -20.46 4.43 -6.91
C LYS A 612 -20.92 5.70 -6.18
N PRO A 613 -21.97 5.62 -5.35
CA PRO A 613 -22.37 6.72 -4.49
C PRO A 613 -21.23 7.18 -3.58
N MET A 614 -21.23 8.48 -3.24
CA MET A 614 -20.23 9.05 -2.35
C MET A 614 -20.21 8.35 -0.98
N ASN A 615 -19.01 8.05 -0.47
CA ASN A 615 -18.88 7.42 0.84
C ASN A 615 -19.06 8.45 1.97
N LEU A 616 -20.18 8.34 2.68
CA LEU A 616 -20.57 9.26 3.76
C LEU A 616 -20.36 8.70 5.17
N LYS A 617 -19.78 7.50 5.30
CA LYS A 617 -19.53 6.86 6.60
C LYS A 617 -18.33 7.48 7.34
N THR A 618 -17.68 8.48 6.75
CA THR A 618 -16.48 9.10 7.31
C THR A 618 -16.86 10.23 8.25
N ALA A 619 -15.95 10.55 9.18
CA ALA A 619 -16.20 11.56 10.21
C ALA A 619 -16.37 12.97 9.62
N VAL A 620 -15.70 13.24 8.49
CA VAL A 620 -15.77 14.48 7.74
C VAL A 620 -16.10 14.15 6.29
N CYS A 621 -17.07 14.86 5.71
CA CYS A 621 -17.47 14.72 4.31
C CYS A 621 -17.27 16.05 3.59
N ILE A 622 -16.35 16.04 2.63
CA ILE A 622 -16.05 17.20 1.77
C ILE A 622 -16.12 16.69 0.34
N GLN A 623 -17.04 17.25 -0.45
CA GLN A 623 -17.22 16.90 -1.85
C GLN A 623 -16.09 17.50 -2.68
N ASP A 624 -15.53 16.72 -3.62
CA ASP A 624 -14.70 17.24 -4.68
C ASP A 624 -15.53 18.10 -5.67
N PRO A 625 -15.07 19.29 -6.07
CA PRO A 625 -15.85 20.21 -6.90
C PRO A 625 -16.14 19.70 -8.32
N PHE A 626 -15.39 18.72 -8.83
CA PHE A 626 -15.64 18.12 -10.15
C PHE A 626 -16.05 16.65 -10.03
N GLU A 627 -15.27 15.81 -9.36
CA GLU A 627 -15.58 14.39 -9.15
C GLU A 627 -16.62 14.26 -8.02
N LEU A 628 -17.89 14.58 -8.29
CA LEU A 628 -18.89 14.81 -7.24
C LEU A 628 -19.21 13.58 -6.35
N CYS A 629 -18.78 12.38 -6.75
CA CYS A 629 -18.86 11.16 -5.95
C CYS A 629 -17.66 10.97 -4.99
N HIS A 630 -16.61 11.78 -5.14
CA HIS A 630 -15.41 11.71 -4.34
C HIS A 630 -15.53 12.56 -3.07
N ASN A 631 -15.41 11.89 -1.93
CA ASN A 631 -15.26 12.54 -0.63
C ASN A 631 -13.77 12.70 -0.31
N VAL A 632 -13.24 13.90 -0.44
CA VAL A 632 -11.81 14.20 -0.19
C VAL A 632 -11.45 14.08 1.30
N GLY A 633 -12.45 14.18 2.18
CA GLY A 633 -12.31 13.97 3.63
C GLY A 633 -12.25 12.49 4.04
N CYS A 634 -12.23 11.55 3.10
CA CYS A 634 -12.40 10.13 3.39
C CYS A 634 -11.33 9.50 4.31
N MET A 635 -10.13 10.09 4.39
CA MET A 635 -9.04 9.64 5.27
C MET A 635 -9.20 10.11 6.72
N ILE A 636 -10.13 11.04 6.98
CA ILE A 636 -10.33 11.61 8.32
C ILE A 636 -11.20 10.66 9.14
N GLY A 637 -10.54 9.80 9.93
CA GLY A 637 -11.19 8.92 10.89
C GLY A 637 -11.71 9.68 12.12
N ASN A 638 -12.55 9.04 12.93
CA ASN A 638 -13.19 9.65 14.10
C ASN A 638 -12.20 10.29 15.10
N LYS A 639 -11.05 9.65 15.33
CA LYS A 639 -10.02 10.20 16.24
C LYS A 639 -9.41 11.48 15.66
N LEU A 640 -8.95 11.44 14.41
CA LEU A 640 -8.39 12.60 13.75
C LEU A 640 -9.41 13.74 13.63
N SER A 641 -10.68 13.43 13.37
CA SER A 641 -11.77 14.43 13.37
C SER A 641 -11.90 15.12 14.74
N LYS A 642 -11.86 14.37 15.85
CA LYS A 642 -11.87 14.96 17.21
C LYS A 642 -10.65 15.85 17.45
N ASP A 643 -9.47 15.40 17.01
CA ASP A 643 -8.23 16.17 17.17
C ASP A 643 -8.31 17.47 16.34
N ILE A 644 -8.71 17.40 15.06
CA ILE A 644 -8.95 18.57 14.20
C ILE A 644 -9.93 19.54 14.86
N LYS A 645 -11.09 19.06 15.34
CA LYS A 645 -12.08 19.91 16.05
C LYS A 645 -11.48 20.60 17.29
N ALA A 646 -10.63 19.91 18.06
CA ALA A 646 -9.97 20.50 19.23
C ALA A 646 -8.97 21.59 18.83
N TYR A 647 -8.16 21.36 17.80
CA TYR A 647 -7.21 22.36 17.29
C TYR A 647 -7.92 23.56 16.66
N LEU A 648 -9.02 23.36 15.93
CA LEU A 648 -9.85 24.44 15.40
C LEU A 648 -10.45 25.30 16.53
N LYS A 649 -11.00 24.67 17.57
CA LYS A 649 -11.53 25.38 18.76
C LYS A 649 -10.44 26.17 19.49
N PHE A 650 -9.27 25.57 19.67
CA PHE A 650 -8.13 26.23 20.29
C PHE A 650 -7.68 27.46 19.50
N ALA A 651 -7.53 27.33 18.17
CA ALA A 651 -7.14 28.43 17.32
C ALA A 651 -8.23 29.52 17.23
N ALA A 652 -9.51 29.14 17.25
CA ALA A 652 -10.63 30.09 17.32
C ALA A 652 -10.67 30.86 18.65
N ALA A 653 -10.33 30.22 19.77
CA ALA A 653 -10.23 30.88 21.07
C ALA A 653 -9.05 31.85 21.13
N ALA A 654 -7.88 31.44 20.60
CA ALA A 654 -6.71 32.32 20.49
C ALA A 654 -7.00 33.60 19.70
N PHE A 655 -7.86 33.52 18.67
CA PHE A 655 -8.31 34.69 17.92
C PHE A 655 -9.31 35.59 18.68
N LYS A 656 -10.08 35.04 19.63
CA LYS A 656 -11.08 35.79 20.42
C LYS A 656 -10.49 36.48 21.65
N ASP A 657 -9.50 35.86 22.28
CA ASP A 657 -8.94 36.30 23.56
C ASP A 657 -7.88 37.41 23.42
N GLU A 658 -7.56 37.85 22.19
CA GLU A 658 -6.52 38.85 21.96
C GLU A 658 -7.09 40.27 21.87
N GLU A 659 -6.90 41.05 22.95
CA GLU A 659 -6.90 42.52 22.92
C GLU A 659 -5.74 43.08 22.06
N SER A 660 -4.75 42.23 21.69
CA SER A 660 -3.63 42.56 20.81
C SER A 660 -3.36 41.41 19.83
N PRO A 661 -3.60 41.58 18.51
CA PRO A 661 -3.42 40.55 17.47
C PRO A 661 -2.01 39.93 17.41
N GLN A 662 -1.03 40.50 18.12
CA GLN A 662 0.39 40.17 18.03
C GLN A 662 0.71 38.74 18.50
N ASP A 663 -0.11 38.11 19.34
CA ASP A 663 0.20 36.76 19.84
C ASP A 663 -0.50 35.64 19.07
N PHE A 664 -1.36 35.97 18.10
CA PHE A 664 -2.27 35.00 17.49
C PHE A 664 -1.50 33.90 16.76
N LEU A 665 -0.61 34.27 15.83
CA LEU A 665 0.19 33.32 15.06
C LEU A 665 1.14 32.55 15.97
N ARG A 666 1.73 33.22 16.96
CA ARG A 666 2.59 32.61 17.97
C ARG A 666 1.85 31.53 18.76
N THR A 667 0.64 31.82 19.21
CA THR A 667 -0.21 30.90 19.99
C THR A 667 -0.60 29.69 19.16
N ILE A 668 -1.14 29.90 17.95
CA ILE A 668 -1.62 28.79 17.13
C ILE A 668 -0.48 27.93 16.56
N LEU A 669 0.76 28.41 16.47
CA LEU A 669 1.90 27.64 15.95
C LEU A 669 2.73 26.96 17.05
N LEU A 670 2.86 27.57 18.24
CA LEU A 670 3.74 27.06 19.30
C LEU A 670 3.01 26.24 20.37
N LYS A 671 1.70 26.42 20.54
CA LYS A 671 0.91 25.75 21.57
C LYS A 671 -0.03 24.71 20.94
N ALA A 672 -0.43 23.73 21.75
CA ALA A 672 -1.39 22.69 21.37
C ALA A 672 -2.55 22.65 22.38
N PRO A 673 -3.77 22.26 21.97
CA PRO A 673 -4.86 22.03 22.90
C PRO A 673 -4.51 20.89 23.87
N PRO A 674 -5.07 20.92 25.10
CA PRO A 674 -4.97 19.80 26.02
C PRO A 674 -5.77 18.60 25.47
N VAL A 675 -5.14 17.74 24.66
CA VAL A 675 -5.76 16.54 24.08
C VAL A 675 -5.30 15.29 24.84
N PRO A 676 -6.21 14.38 25.28
CA PRO A 676 -5.80 13.13 25.91
C PRO A 676 -5.02 12.23 24.92
N SER A 677 -3.80 11.83 25.27
CA SER A 677 -2.96 10.93 24.47
C SER A 677 -3.45 9.47 24.50
N LYS A 678 -3.01 8.67 23.52
CA LYS A 678 -3.40 7.26 23.32
C LYS A 678 -2.98 6.33 24.48
N GLU A 679 -1.92 6.69 25.21
CA GLU A 679 -1.45 5.93 26.38
C GLU A 679 -2.39 6.06 27.57
N ASN A 680 -3.19 7.13 27.62
CA ASN A 680 -4.09 7.40 28.74
C ASN A 680 -5.49 6.78 28.59
N MET A 681 -5.76 6.02 27.51
CA MET A 681 -7.09 5.46 27.22
C MET A 681 -7.18 3.94 27.40
N LEU A 682 -6.08 3.26 27.76
CA LEU A 682 -6.01 1.81 27.94
C LEU A 682 -5.01 1.46 29.03
N TYR A 683 -5.45 0.72 30.06
CA TYR A 683 -4.57 0.11 31.04
C TYR A 683 -4.62 -1.42 30.89
N ARG A 684 -3.47 -2.07 31.05
CA ARG A 684 -3.30 -3.52 30.90
C ARG A 684 -2.53 -4.08 32.09
N SER A 685 -3.04 -5.17 32.65
CA SER A 685 -2.31 -6.01 33.58
C SER A 685 -2.27 -7.44 33.06
N THR A 686 -1.12 -8.10 33.15
CA THR A 686 -0.96 -9.50 32.72
C THR A 686 -0.55 -10.38 33.88
N ILE A 687 -1.28 -11.48 34.05
CA ILE A 687 -1.13 -12.44 35.13
C ILE A 687 -0.37 -13.66 34.58
N TYR A 688 0.89 -13.81 34.99
CA TYR A 688 1.81 -14.90 34.59
C TYR A 688 2.13 -15.89 35.74
N SER A 689 1.29 -15.88 36.78
CA SER A 689 1.54 -16.53 38.07
C SER A 689 1.85 -18.03 37.94
N LYS A 690 2.90 -18.50 38.64
CA LYS A 690 3.26 -19.94 38.70
C LYS A 690 2.13 -20.75 39.33
N GLU A 691 1.42 -20.13 40.26
CA GLU A 691 0.26 -20.65 40.96
C GLU A 691 -0.90 -20.97 40.00
N LEU A 692 -1.06 -20.23 38.89
CA LEU A 692 -2.03 -20.62 37.85
C LEU A 692 -1.67 -21.98 37.23
N ASN A 693 -0.39 -22.37 37.17
CA ASN A 693 0.02 -23.68 36.66
C ASN A 693 -0.34 -24.83 37.61
N GLU A 694 -0.44 -24.55 38.91
CA GLU A 694 -0.76 -25.54 39.96
C GLU A 694 -2.25 -25.86 40.05
N ILE A 695 -3.13 -25.05 39.46
CA ILE A 695 -4.56 -25.36 39.33
C ILE A 695 -4.71 -26.51 38.32
N VAL A 696 -4.98 -27.71 38.83
CA VAL A 696 -5.24 -28.92 38.04
C VAL A 696 -6.74 -28.99 37.74
N ASP A 697 -7.18 -28.36 36.66
CA ASP A 697 -8.53 -28.56 36.10
C ASP A 697 -8.66 -28.01 34.65
N GLU A 698 -9.59 -28.55 33.85
CA GLU A 698 -10.00 -27.96 32.57
C GLU A 698 -10.72 -26.60 32.74
N GLU A 699 -11.15 -26.28 33.96
CA GLU A 699 -11.96 -25.09 34.30
C GLU A 699 -11.18 -23.89 34.90
N TRP A 700 -9.85 -23.87 34.87
CA TRP A 700 -9.06 -22.76 35.46
C TRP A 700 -9.45 -21.36 34.93
N LYS A 701 -9.96 -21.26 33.70
CA LYS A 701 -10.48 -20.02 33.11
C LYS A 701 -11.69 -19.49 33.89
N ASN A 702 -12.59 -20.36 34.33
CA ASN A 702 -13.78 -20.01 35.11
C ASN A 702 -13.38 -19.45 36.47
N ILE A 703 -12.41 -20.08 37.14
CA ILE A 703 -11.88 -19.61 38.44
C ILE A 703 -11.27 -18.21 38.29
N VAL A 704 -10.45 -18.00 37.25
CA VAL A 704 -9.86 -16.67 36.96
C VAL A 704 -10.94 -15.64 36.69
N GLN A 705 -11.98 -15.99 35.94
CA GLN A 705 -13.13 -15.11 35.69
C GLN A 705 -13.86 -14.77 36.98
N SER A 706 -14.19 -15.76 37.82
CA SER A 706 -14.87 -15.54 39.11
C SER A 706 -14.07 -14.60 40.00
N VAL A 707 -12.74 -14.77 40.11
CA VAL A 707 -11.90 -13.88 40.93
C VAL A 707 -11.81 -12.47 40.34
N ILE A 708 -11.77 -12.33 39.02
CA ILE A 708 -11.83 -11.00 38.38
C ILE A 708 -13.19 -10.34 38.63
N SER A 709 -14.29 -11.08 38.53
CA SER A 709 -15.63 -10.57 38.87
C SER A 709 -15.70 -10.11 40.32
N LEU A 710 -15.20 -10.89 41.29
CA LEU A 710 -15.14 -10.45 42.70
C LEU A 710 -14.39 -9.12 42.87
N ILE A 711 -13.30 -8.90 42.13
CA ILE A 711 -12.54 -7.65 42.20
C ILE A 711 -13.33 -6.46 41.63
N PHE A 712 -14.02 -6.63 40.52
CA PHE A 712 -14.74 -5.51 39.90
C PHE A 712 -16.13 -5.31 40.53
N GLU A 713 -16.91 -6.36 40.75
CA GLU A 713 -18.26 -6.30 41.29
C GLU A 713 -18.27 -6.00 42.80
N ASP A 714 -17.48 -6.71 43.60
CA ASP A 714 -17.52 -6.51 45.06
C ASP A 714 -16.51 -5.45 45.53
N ILE A 715 -15.25 -5.55 45.09
CA ILE A 715 -14.22 -4.62 45.56
C ILE A 715 -14.35 -3.25 44.87
N CYS A 716 -14.60 -3.17 43.56
CA CYS A 716 -14.78 -1.88 42.88
C CYS A 716 -16.24 -1.39 42.86
N HIS A 717 -17.19 -2.20 43.36
CA HIS A 717 -18.63 -1.90 43.31
C HIS A 717 -19.13 -1.59 41.88
N ALA A 718 -18.58 -2.27 40.88
CA ALA A 718 -18.87 -2.07 39.47
C ALA A 718 -19.81 -3.16 38.95
N LYS A 719 -21.01 -2.79 38.51
CA LYS A 719 -21.94 -3.72 37.88
C LYS A 719 -21.45 -4.11 36.48
N LEU A 720 -21.02 -5.35 36.29
CA LEU A 720 -20.50 -5.83 35.00
C LEU A 720 -21.64 -6.26 34.07
N GLU A 721 -21.69 -5.68 32.88
CA GLU A 721 -22.63 -6.03 31.80
C GLU A 721 -21.89 -6.85 30.72
N LYS A 722 -22.16 -8.15 30.63
CA LYS A 722 -21.49 -9.04 29.67
C LYS A 722 -21.88 -8.68 28.24
N VAL A 723 -20.88 -8.54 27.37
CA VAL A 723 -21.09 -8.32 25.94
C VAL A 723 -21.41 -9.66 25.27
N VAL A 724 -22.69 -9.92 24.99
CA VAL A 724 -23.13 -11.13 24.29
C VAL A 724 -22.64 -11.06 22.83
N SER A 725 -21.94 -12.11 22.38
CA SER A 725 -21.61 -12.28 20.97
C SER A 725 -22.83 -12.82 20.23
N ASP A 726 -23.54 -11.97 19.49
CA ASP A 726 -24.56 -12.43 18.55
C ASP A 726 -23.93 -13.35 17.49
N ALA A 727 -24.14 -14.66 17.64
CA ALA A 727 -23.83 -15.65 16.61
C ALA A 727 -24.91 -15.71 15.50
N THR A 728 -25.91 -14.83 15.53
CA THR A 728 -27.01 -14.76 14.56
C THR A 728 -27.28 -13.32 14.12
N GLN A 729 -26.34 -12.73 13.38
CA GLN A 729 -26.66 -11.69 12.39
C GLN A 729 -25.90 -11.95 11.08
N PRO A 730 -26.56 -11.82 9.91
CA PRO A 730 -25.90 -11.99 8.62
C PRO A 730 -24.85 -10.88 8.44
N THR A 731 -23.64 -11.31 8.10
CA THR A 731 -22.48 -10.44 7.88
C THR A 731 -22.79 -9.33 6.88
N LYS A 732 -22.92 -8.08 7.35
CA LYS A 732 -22.75 -6.90 6.51
C LYS A 732 -21.28 -6.80 6.12
N LYS A 733 -20.98 -7.04 4.84
CA LYS A 733 -19.66 -6.77 4.26
C LYS A 733 -19.41 -5.26 4.24
N GLY A 734 -18.42 -4.81 5.00
CA GLY A 734 -17.72 -3.55 4.75
C GLY A 734 -17.45 -2.71 6.00
N GLY A 735 -16.17 -2.59 6.34
CA GLY A 735 -15.65 -1.40 7.03
C GLY A 735 -15.48 -1.48 8.55
N ASP A 736 -14.99 -2.60 9.05
CA ASP A 736 -14.02 -2.68 10.14
C ASP A 736 -13.82 -4.17 10.40
N LYS A 737 -12.62 -4.70 10.15
CA LYS A 737 -12.28 -5.99 10.74
C LYS A 737 -12.13 -5.75 12.25
N LYS A 738 -13.24 -5.67 12.98
CA LYS A 738 -13.23 -6.10 14.38
C LYS A 738 -12.65 -7.51 14.30
N ALA A 739 -11.45 -7.68 14.87
CA ALA A 739 -10.84 -8.98 14.96
C ALA A 739 -11.93 -9.92 15.50
N PRO A 740 -12.19 -11.08 14.84
CA PRO A 740 -13.14 -12.03 15.38
C PRO A 740 -12.76 -12.26 16.83
N ILE A 741 -13.73 -12.10 17.74
CA ILE A 741 -13.52 -12.37 19.17
C ILE A 741 -12.86 -13.75 19.21
N LYS A 742 -11.62 -13.82 19.71
CA LYS A 742 -10.95 -15.11 19.86
C LYS A 742 -11.86 -15.95 20.73
N LYS A 743 -11.99 -17.24 20.43
CA LYS A 743 -12.99 -18.19 20.99
C LYS A 743 -13.08 -18.23 22.54
N ASP A 744 -12.18 -17.55 23.26
CA ASP A 744 -12.04 -17.48 24.71
C ASP A 744 -11.94 -16.04 25.28
N GLU A 745 -12.13 -14.97 24.49
CA GLU A 745 -12.09 -13.57 24.97
C GLU A 745 -13.45 -13.13 25.51
N GLU A 746 -13.47 -12.65 26.76
CA GLU A 746 -14.67 -12.07 27.37
C GLU A 746 -14.57 -10.57 27.52
N ARG A 747 -15.70 -9.88 27.33
CA ARG A 747 -15.80 -8.43 27.40
C ARG A 747 -17.01 -8.03 28.23
N TYR A 748 -16.81 -7.02 29.06
CA TYR A 748 -17.84 -6.42 29.89
C TYR A 748 -17.81 -4.91 29.77
N PHE A 749 -18.96 -4.27 29.96
CA PHE A 749 -19.04 -2.84 30.25
C PHE A 749 -19.41 -2.63 31.71
N PHE A 750 -18.91 -1.55 32.30
CA PHE A 750 -19.37 -1.10 33.61
C PHE A 750 -19.25 0.41 33.72
N THR A 751 -20.01 0.97 34.64
CA THR A 751 -20.00 2.41 34.95
C THR A 751 -19.67 2.59 36.42
N LEU A 752 -18.68 3.46 36.70
CA LEU A 752 -18.36 3.89 38.05
C LEU A 752 -19.04 5.22 38.33
N THR A 753 -19.87 5.23 39.38
CA THR A 753 -20.59 6.43 39.83
C THR A 753 -19.92 7.15 41.00
N LYS A 754 -18.92 6.50 41.62
CA LYS A 754 -18.19 6.98 42.80
C LYS A 754 -16.69 6.79 42.62
N ALA A 755 -15.89 7.63 43.27
CA ALA A 755 -14.43 7.65 43.17
C ALA A 755 -13.75 6.52 43.95
N VAL A 756 -14.11 5.26 43.66
CA VAL A 756 -13.61 4.05 44.32
C VAL A 756 -12.10 3.86 44.21
N TRP A 757 -11.39 4.68 43.44
CA TRP A 757 -9.93 4.71 43.34
C TRP A 757 -9.24 5.55 44.43
N LYS A 758 -9.96 6.40 45.16
CA LYS A 758 -9.44 7.22 46.28
C LYS A 758 -9.29 6.40 47.58
N ARG A 759 -8.72 5.19 47.50
CA ARG A 759 -8.70 4.21 48.61
C ARG A 759 -7.53 4.33 49.59
N LYS A 760 -6.43 4.96 49.17
CA LYS A 760 -5.12 4.92 49.88
C LYS A 760 -5.20 5.33 51.35
N ARG A 761 -6.05 6.31 51.69
CA ARG A 761 -6.27 6.78 53.06
C ARG A 761 -7.00 5.74 53.92
N PHE A 762 -8.01 5.09 53.36
CA PHE A 762 -8.80 4.07 54.04
C PHE A 762 -8.04 2.75 54.18
N THR A 763 -7.23 2.36 53.19
CA THR A 763 -6.41 1.14 53.28
C THR A 763 -5.51 1.12 54.50
N LYS A 764 -4.96 2.27 54.92
CA LYS A 764 -4.16 2.38 56.16
C LYS A 764 -5.02 2.24 57.43
N LEU A 765 -6.21 2.84 57.44
CA LEU A 765 -7.11 2.83 58.59
C LEU A 765 -7.67 1.41 58.86
N TYR A 766 -7.97 0.66 57.80
CA TYR A 766 -8.55 -0.69 57.88
C TYR A 766 -7.50 -1.81 57.90
N ALA A 767 -6.20 -1.48 57.94
CA ALA A 767 -5.12 -2.47 57.96
C ALA A 767 -5.23 -3.41 59.19
N HIS A 768 -5.54 -2.85 60.36
CA HIS A 768 -5.61 -3.56 61.65
C HIS A 768 -7.00 -4.12 61.98
N MET A 769 -7.98 -3.98 61.08
CA MET A 769 -9.31 -4.55 61.27
C MET A 769 -9.25 -6.09 61.25
N ARG A 770 -10.07 -6.78 62.06
CA ARG A 770 -10.28 -8.23 61.95
C ARG A 770 -11.27 -8.53 60.81
N GLY A 771 -10.95 -9.51 59.97
CA GLY A 771 -11.78 -9.91 58.81
C GLY A 771 -10.94 -10.44 57.65
N THR A 772 -11.59 -11.08 56.67
CA THR A 772 -10.91 -11.57 55.46
C THR A 772 -10.44 -10.41 54.57
N PHE A 773 -9.48 -10.68 53.68
CA PHE A 773 -8.99 -9.67 52.74
C PHE A 773 -10.14 -9.05 51.92
N LEU A 774 -11.07 -9.89 51.43
CA LEU A 774 -12.22 -9.47 50.65
C LEU A 774 -13.15 -8.55 51.46
N GLU A 775 -13.51 -8.94 52.67
CA GLU A 775 -14.36 -8.14 53.57
C GLU A 775 -13.76 -6.76 53.87
N LYS A 776 -12.44 -6.70 54.13
CA LYS A 776 -11.74 -5.43 54.36
C LYS A 776 -11.84 -4.52 53.14
N GLN A 777 -11.63 -5.07 51.94
CA GLN A 777 -11.71 -4.27 50.72
C GLN A 777 -13.13 -3.81 50.42
N ILE A 778 -14.15 -4.66 50.60
CA ILE A 778 -15.56 -4.25 50.41
C ILE A 778 -15.93 -3.12 51.38
N LYS A 779 -15.55 -3.23 52.66
CA LYS A 779 -15.80 -2.16 53.66
C LYS A 779 -15.14 -0.83 53.26
N ILE A 780 -13.88 -0.86 52.82
CA ILE A 780 -13.20 0.35 52.31
C ILE A 780 -14.00 0.99 51.17
N THR A 781 -14.55 0.19 50.26
CA THR A 781 -15.33 0.71 49.14
C THR A 781 -16.64 1.36 49.59
N HIS A 782 -17.37 0.73 50.51
CA HIS A 782 -18.59 1.31 51.06
C HIS A 782 -18.33 2.64 51.78
N GLU A 783 -17.24 2.75 52.53
CA GLU A 783 -16.86 4.00 53.20
C GLU A 783 -16.56 5.12 52.19
N ILE A 784 -15.86 4.78 51.10
CA ILE A 784 -15.61 5.75 50.02
C ILE A 784 -16.93 6.18 49.38
N ILE A 785 -17.82 5.24 49.07
CA ILE A 785 -19.14 5.54 48.48
C ILE A 785 -19.97 6.44 49.39
N ASN A 786 -19.91 6.22 50.72
CA ASN A 786 -20.66 7.00 51.70
C ASN A 786 -20.10 8.42 51.91
N ILE A 787 -18.77 8.58 51.84
CA ILE A 787 -18.09 9.87 52.09
C ILE A 787 -18.03 10.72 50.81
N ASP A 788 -17.92 10.08 49.66
CA ASP A 788 -17.78 10.76 48.37
C ASP A 788 -19.09 11.44 47.96
N LYS A 789 -19.13 12.77 48.10
CA LYS A 789 -20.27 13.61 47.73
C LYS A 789 -20.35 13.86 46.23
N GLU A 790 -19.28 13.63 45.49
CA GLU A 790 -19.25 13.84 44.04
C GLU A 790 -19.94 12.66 43.31
N MET A 791 -20.53 12.97 42.15
CA MET A 791 -21.13 11.98 41.25
C MET A 791 -20.25 11.88 40.01
N HIS A 792 -19.74 10.67 39.78
CA HIS A 792 -18.95 10.35 38.60
C HIS A 792 -19.84 9.62 37.58
N ASN A 793 -19.47 9.64 36.31
CA ASN A 793 -20.12 8.84 35.28
C ASN A 793 -19.06 8.31 34.32
N LEU A 794 -18.22 7.41 34.84
CA LEU A 794 -17.09 6.88 34.12
C LEU A 794 -17.42 5.50 33.54
N ARG A 795 -17.58 5.42 32.22
CA ARG A 795 -17.90 4.19 31.50
C ARG A 795 -16.63 3.53 30.98
N ILE A 796 -16.42 2.27 31.36
CA ILE A 796 -15.22 1.50 31.08
C ILE A 796 -15.58 0.17 30.43
N GLN A 797 -14.73 -0.28 29.51
CA GLN A 797 -14.77 -1.64 28.98
C GLN A 797 -13.70 -2.49 29.65
N LEU A 798 -14.09 -3.61 30.26
CA LEU A 798 -13.20 -4.66 30.73
C LEU A 798 -13.08 -5.74 29.66
N ALA A 799 -11.85 -6.19 29.38
CA ALA A 799 -11.59 -7.35 28.54
C ALA A 799 -10.67 -8.33 29.25
N ILE A 800 -11.10 -9.60 29.34
CA ILE A 800 -10.35 -10.71 29.91
C ILE A 800 -9.91 -11.60 28.74
N ILE A 801 -8.60 -11.67 28.51
CA ILE A 801 -8.01 -12.31 27.34
C ILE A 801 -7.04 -13.41 27.81
N PRO A 802 -7.47 -14.68 27.79
CA PRO A 802 -6.56 -15.81 27.96
C PRO A 802 -5.52 -15.84 26.84
N THR A 803 -4.27 -16.14 27.18
CA THR A 803 -3.22 -16.32 26.17
C THR A 803 -2.96 -17.80 25.87
N LYS A 804 -2.16 -18.09 24.85
CA LYS A 804 -1.78 -19.46 24.48
C LYS A 804 -0.89 -20.14 25.52
N ILE A 805 -0.22 -19.34 26.34
CA ILE A 805 0.53 -19.76 27.54
C ILE A 805 -0.46 -19.57 28.70
N LYS A 806 -0.47 -20.43 29.73
CA LYS A 806 -1.41 -20.38 30.88
C LYS A 806 -1.27 -19.05 31.67
N SER A 807 -1.80 -17.98 31.09
CA SER A 807 -1.70 -16.58 31.53
C SER A 807 -2.89 -15.81 30.98
N VAL A 808 -3.27 -14.75 31.69
CA VAL A 808 -4.45 -13.95 31.35
C VAL A 808 -4.08 -12.47 31.33
N SER A 809 -4.45 -11.79 30.25
CA SER A 809 -4.35 -10.35 30.13
C SER A 809 -5.70 -9.72 30.46
N VAL A 810 -5.71 -8.81 31.44
CA VAL A 810 -6.88 -8.05 31.85
C VAL A 810 -6.67 -6.61 31.42
N ASN A 811 -7.57 -6.10 30.59
CA ASN A 811 -7.49 -4.77 30.02
C ASN A 811 -8.70 -3.94 30.43
N ILE A 812 -8.48 -2.70 30.86
CA ILE A 812 -9.54 -1.71 31.03
C ILE A 812 -9.35 -0.58 30.00
N LYS A 813 -10.42 -0.26 29.28
CA LYS A 813 -10.39 0.72 28.20
C LYS A 813 -11.42 1.80 28.44
N TYR A 814 -11.02 3.05 28.27
CA TYR A 814 -11.91 4.20 28.34
C TYR A 814 -12.98 4.12 27.23
N ILE A 815 -14.25 4.29 27.62
CA ILE A 815 -15.37 4.41 26.69
C ILE A 815 -15.90 5.84 26.70
N ASP A 816 -16.30 6.34 27.86
CA ASP A 816 -16.88 7.67 28.03
C ASP A 816 -16.78 8.16 29.49
N GLY A 817 -16.95 9.46 29.74
CA GLY A 817 -16.87 10.08 31.08
C GLY A 817 -15.73 11.07 31.28
N ASN A 818 -15.30 11.27 32.53
CA ASN A 818 -14.15 12.14 32.85
C ASN A 818 -12.83 11.37 32.65
N MET A 819 -11.93 11.94 31.85
CA MET A 819 -10.63 11.31 31.53
C MET A 819 -9.66 11.29 32.72
N THR A 820 -9.68 12.31 33.58
CA THR A 820 -8.83 12.36 34.78
C THR A 820 -9.22 11.25 35.74
N ASP A 821 -10.52 11.04 35.94
CA ASP A 821 -11.05 9.93 36.75
C ASP A 821 -10.61 8.58 36.19
N PHE A 822 -10.64 8.40 34.86
CA PHE A 822 -10.14 7.20 34.21
C PHE A 822 -8.65 6.97 34.44
N GLN A 823 -7.85 8.04 34.42
CA GLN A 823 -6.42 7.94 34.68
C GLN A 823 -6.13 7.56 36.13
N GLU A 824 -6.85 8.14 37.10
CA GLU A 824 -6.70 7.78 38.51
C GLU A 824 -7.14 6.34 38.79
N PHE A 825 -8.29 5.92 38.24
CA PHE A 825 -8.73 4.53 38.29
C PHE A 825 -7.73 3.58 37.63
N GLY A 826 -7.18 3.96 36.48
CA GLY A 826 -6.16 3.20 35.76
C GLY A 826 -4.86 3.03 36.54
N LYS A 827 -4.41 4.08 37.24
CA LYS A 827 -3.26 4.02 38.16
C LYS A 827 -3.52 3.07 39.33
N MET A 828 -4.70 3.14 39.96
CA MET A 828 -5.10 2.20 41.01
C MET A 828 -5.11 0.75 40.47
N PHE A 829 -5.73 0.53 39.31
CA PHE A 829 -5.79 -0.78 38.66
C PHE A 829 -4.38 -1.36 38.46
N ASN A 830 -3.47 -0.62 37.83
CA ASN A 830 -2.09 -1.09 37.62
C ASN A 830 -1.34 -1.36 38.94
N SER A 831 -1.56 -0.55 39.97
CA SER A 831 -0.86 -0.67 41.24
C SER A 831 -1.35 -1.83 42.11
N MET A 832 -2.65 -2.13 42.11
CA MET A 832 -3.25 -3.00 43.14
C MET A 832 -3.83 -4.31 42.58
N PHE A 833 -4.32 -4.31 41.33
CA PHE A 833 -5.08 -5.42 40.76
C PHE A 833 -4.36 -6.77 40.87
N LYS A 834 -3.07 -6.82 40.50
CA LYS A 834 -2.30 -8.07 40.50
C LYS A 834 -2.16 -8.66 41.90
N GLN A 835 -1.96 -7.83 42.93
CA GLN A 835 -1.83 -8.28 44.31
C GLN A 835 -3.18 -8.81 44.84
N TRP A 836 -4.27 -8.08 44.58
CA TRP A 836 -5.62 -8.49 44.96
C TRP A 836 -5.99 -9.83 44.34
N PHE A 837 -5.72 -9.96 43.04
CA PHE A 837 -5.91 -11.20 42.30
C PHE A 837 -5.16 -12.36 42.96
N LEU A 838 -3.85 -12.22 43.21
CA LEU A 838 -3.05 -13.29 43.81
C LEU A 838 -3.55 -13.72 45.20
N ILE A 839 -4.00 -12.78 46.04
CA ILE A 839 -4.54 -13.09 47.37
C ILE A 839 -5.86 -13.86 47.26
N LEU A 840 -6.78 -13.38 46.42
CA LEU A 840 -8.10 -13.99 46.22
C LEU A 840 -8.04 -15.33 45.48
N MET A 841 -6.97 -15.60 44.75
CA MET A 841 -6.75 -16.90 44.10
C MET A 841 -6.30 -18.00 45.07
N ARG A 842 -5.70 -17.66 46.22
CA ARG A 842 -5.12 -18.66 47.16
C ARG A 842 -6.08 -19.77 47.61
N PRO A 843 -7.37 -19.52 47.89
CA PRO A 843 -8.31 -20.58 48.30
C PRO A 843 -8.53 -21.67 47.24
N TYR A 844 -8.26 -21.36 45.98
CA TYR A 844 -8.43 -22.26 44.84
C TYR A 844 -7.16 -23.04 44.48
N LEU A 845 -6.07 -22.85 45.24
CA LEU A 845 -4.81 -23.59 45.05
C LEU A 845 -4.79 -24.85 45.93
N PRO A 846 -4.12 -25.93 45.48
CA PRO A 846 -3.97 -27.13 46.30
C PRO A 846 -3.25 -26.79 47.62
N LYS A 847 -3.80 -27.20 48.76
CA LYS A 847 -3.12 -27.06 50.07
C LYS A 847 -1.92 -28.01 50.10
N ASN A 848 -0.70 -27.49 49.93
CA ASN A 848 0.50 -28.27 50.21
C ASN A 848 0.58 -28.51 51.73
N ASN A 849 0.33 -29.76 52.15
CA ASN A 849 0.63 -30.25 53.49
C ASN A 849 2.15 -30.26 53.69
N THR A 850 2.72 -29.20 54.26
CA THR A 850 3.88 -29.28 55.15
C THR A 850 3.90 -28.10 56.12
N ASN A 851 3.83 -28.45 57.40
CA ASN A 851 4.19 -27.73 58.62
C ASN A 851 3.26 -26.63 59.16
N VAL A 852 2.38 -27.09 60.05
CA VAL A 852 1.94 -26.43 61.28
C VAL A 852 3.14 -25.86 62.05
N ALA A 853 2.91 -24.71 62.71
CA ALA A 853 3.76 -24.00 63.67
C ALA A 853 4.79 -23.00 63.10
N LYS A 854 4.29 -21.83 62.69
CA LYS A 854 4.80 -20.47 63.02
C LYS A 854 3.95 -19.43 62.29
N ASP A 855 2.69 -19.32 62.69
CA ASP A 855 1.84 -18.16 62.37
C ASP A 855 1.87 -17.19 63.55
N ASP A 856 1.67 -15.91 63.27
CA ASP A 856 1.64 -14.73 64.18
C ASP A 856 2.87 -13.78 64.24
N SER A 857 3.79 -13.77 63.27
CA SER A 857 4.83 -12.70 63.26
C SER A 857 5.28 -12.14 61.90
N GLN A 858 4.60 -12.42 60.79
CA GLN A 858 5.04 -11.93 59.46
C GLN A 858 4.08 -11.00 58.70
N GLU A 859 3.06 -10.43 59.36
CA GLU A 859 2.28 -9.32 58.77
C GLU A 859 2.95 -7.94 58.91
N HIS A 860 4.11 -7.83 59.56
CA HIS A 860 4.76 -6.53 59.86
C HIS A 860 5.98 -6.15 59.01
N ASN A 861 6.41 -6.93 58.02
CA ASN A 861 7.70 -6.70 57.35
C ASN A 861 7.68 -6.44 55.83
N ILE A 862 6.56 -6.06 55.22
CA ILE A 862 6.51 -5.79 53.76
C ILE A 862 6.14 -4.32 53.41
N ILE A 863 6.09 -3.41 54.38
CA ILE A 863 5.88 -1.97 54.11
C ILE A 863 7.21 -1.16 54.03
N ASN A 864 8.35 -1.72 54.46
CA ASN A 864 9.64 -1.01 54.51
C ASN A 864 10.65 -1.51 53.47
N LYS A 865 10.36 -1.36 52.17
CA LYS A 865 11.36 -1.60 51.10
C LYS A 865 11.41 -0.55 49.99
N ASP A 866 11.01 0.69 50.28
CA ASP A 866 11.17 1.84 49.36
C ASP A 866 12.00 3.01 49.95
N SER A 867 12.80 2.77 50.99
CA SER A 867 13.69 3.79 51.54
C SER A 867 15.11 3.25 51.81
N LYS A 868 15.94 3.19 50.75
CA LYS A 868 17.41 3.39 50.85
C LYS A 868 18.09 3.46 49.48
N LYS A 869 18.92 4.51 49.33
CA LYS A 869 19.77 4.96 48.20
C LYS A 869 19.02 5.83 47.19
N THR A 870 19.10 7.17 47.27
CA THR A 870 20.35 7.96 47.17
C THR A 870 20.34 9.21 48.09
N HIS A 871 21.45 9.40 48.82
CA HIS A 871 21.80 10.61 49.58
C HIS A 871 22.65 11.55 48.72
N LEU A 872 22.35 12.86 48.79
CA LEU A 872 23.22 14.05 48.65
C LEU A 872 22.27 15.25 48.52
N GLY A 873 22.18 16.28 49.36
CA GLY A 873 22.81 16.66 50.61
C GLY A 873 22.04 17.89 51.17
N ASN A 874 21.98 17.99 52.50
CA ASN A 874 21.72 19.12 53.40
C ASN A 874 21.02 20.41 52.91
N SER A 875 19.90 20.75 53.56
CA SER A 875 19.88 21.82 54.59
C SER A 875 18.55 21.80 55.37
N GLU A 876 18.62 21.47 56.67
CA GLU A 876 17.58 21.73 57.66
C GLU A 876 17.57 23.22 58.04
N ASN A 877 16.39 23.83 58.12
CA ASN A 877 15.84 24.44 59.35
C ASN A 877 14.69 25.38 58.98
N ASP A 878 13.51 25.10 59.55
CA ASP A 878 12.75 26.04 60.38
C ASP A 878 11.24 25.74 60.44
N LEU A 879 10.82 25.50 61.68
CA LEU A 879 9.58 25.96 62.31
C LEU A 879 8.30 25.14 62.11
N LEU A 880 8.06 24.30 63.11
CA LEU A 880 6.75 23.86 63.58
C LEU A 880 6.59 24.35 65.01
N LEU A 881 5.74 25.36 65.23
CA LEU A 881 5.14 25.86 66.48
C LEU A 881 4.22 27.03 66.01
N ALA A 882 2.97 27.22 66.42
CA ALA A 882 2.15 26.62 67.45
C ALA A 882 0.69 27.08 67.22
N VAL A 883 -0.26 26.23 67.62
CA VAL A 883 -1.46 26.58 68.43
C VAL A 883 -2.64 27.36 67.80
N GLN A 884 -3.75 26.62 67.75
CA GLN A 884 -5.14 27.00 68.05
C GLN A 884 -5.37 28.43 68.60
N ASN A 885 -6.25 29.21 67.95
CA ASN A 885 -7.47 29.78 68.54
C ASN A 885 -8.16 30.77 67.58
N CYS A 886 -9.43 31.06 67.90
CA CYS A 886 -10.35 32.06 67.33
C CYS A 886 -11.40 31.55 66.32
N SER A 887 -12.39 30.87 66.89
CA SER A 887 -13.81 31.27 66.94
C SER A 887 -14.28 32.54 66.20
N LEU A 888 -15.40 32.38 65.48
CA LEU A 888 -16.60 33.22 65.42
C LEU A 888 -16.47 34.76 65.33
N SER A 889 -16.99 35.33 64.24
CA SER A 889 -17.96 36.44 64.30
C SER A 889 -18.70 36.63 62.97
N GLU A 890 -20.01 36.79 63.08
CA GLU A 890 -20.98 37.12 62.03
C GLU A 890 -20.93 38.61 61.62
N GLY A 891 -21.37 38.88 60.37
CA GLY A 891 -22.12 40.08 59.94
C GLY A 891 -21.35 41.32 59.44
N PRO A 892 -22.03 42.28 58.80
CA PRO A 892 -22.90 42.14 57.62
C PRO A 892 -22.59 43.17 56.51
N ASP A 893 -22.91 42.83 55.25
CA ASP A 893 -23.56 43.67 54.21
C ASP A 893 -23.60 42.93 52.86
#